data_AF-A0A4Y9MWL2-F1
#
_entry.id   AF-A0A4Y9MWL2-F1
#
_cell.length_a   1.000
_cell.length_b   1.000
_cell.length_c   1.000
_cell.angle_alpha   90.00
_cell.angle_beta   90.00
_cell.angle_gamma   90.00
#
_symmetry.space_group_name_H-M   'P 1'
#
loop_
_entity.id
_entity.type
_entity.pdbx_description
1 polymer ?
#
loop_
_entity_poly.entity_id
_entity_poly.type
_entity_poly.pdbx_seq_one_letter_code
_entity_poly.pdbx_strand_id
1 'polypeptide(L)'
;MGTRACRMSGAALAVGVGLLLSPGVAAATPAADSPDTGVSADAGPSAGPQTTEETGADAADDSDDEADGEPDETDDGDEALGDADPGDDPSDNDVEPPAETADDEFDHHGTDDEAKQPPAEDEPADEPVEEDRSLVDIPTDDVVEEPAAPVIEEPAADLPAPTPQIDLEAPTPASAPAEMPAAPQAFVEKLGSAFGLGDTPAPVESPVLWTLLAWARRQFVGTTAATTAVRSSASATSSTSTPITTINVKDYGAVGDGITDDSAAIKAAEAALTSGQRLYFPEGTYRFAQQHPAGHAAIRLAGLSDVTVEFAPGARLLMDNLDAAGHGTSHGIRIEGAASHVTILNATVEWKTRPSARSFGDGFSILGWPSDSPPPPGWTGSTGTVSNVSLVNARVVNAPQTGAVFMGASDVTVTNFTAVGTLGDGLHFNANRRVTVDGLLAQNTGDDGLAFVTYYDPTQPWTYGPGDGPFNQSGLGEWNNGGSVASHITVTGGAASGVRVQGGYDITITDVTVTGKEFGLQVNSAKASGPGDWTSLASRDVRISDVTISGTQTGIVLATNNIDGTEPAMWWDFAGLTISDVTIYNSRNWSLAVETPATTTSRFAGVTLRNIHAEVDADVGPLGGGNGGMLFASLRDSVIDNVRLVSVHASDINVLGASQIRSQYSVADLPSSNLTIDGLVLEGPGRILIQDIAGLDVGDIASYGAHGAAVEIYRVSSASFDTIGAHLAGRGAGAGWGVRLLQVHDLDVANIEVTTDDHIGSSWWAVELGGGNPEQDIAGEGVRIENVTYVSGRDAAGSDIVIQGGPYGPVDWYINATWLHQGEASPQWRTGAWGDTAPAAHILNNPDS
;
A
#
# COMPACT_ATOMS: atom_id res chain seq x y z
N MET A 1 38.40 -18.10 -25.65
CA MET A 1 37.62 -18.58 -24.49
C MET A 1 36.48 -17.61 -24.32
N GLY A 2 35.22 -18.06 -24.49
CA GLY A 2 34.06 -17.20 -24.36
C GLY A 2 33.45 -17.32 -22.96
N THR A 3 33.49 -16.24 -22.18
CA THR A 3 32.67 -16.12 -20.97
C THR A 3 31.20 -16.00 -21.37
N ARG A 4 30.33 -16.85 -20.82
CA ARG A 4 28.89 -16.74 -21.03
C ARG A 4 28.40 -15.46 -20.33
N ALA A 5 27.87 -14.51 -21.08
CA ALA A 5 27.13 -13.40 -20.50
C ALA A 5 25.90 -13.97 -19.77
N CYS A 6 25.79 -13.74 -18.46
CA CYS A 6 24.61 -14.15 -17.72
C CYS A 6 23.43 -13.26 -18.16
N ARG A 7 22.35 -13.86 -18.66
CA ARG A 7 21.15 -13.10 -19.02
C ARG A 7 20.43 -12.70 -17.73
N MET A 8 20.50 -11.41 -17.37
CA MET A 8 19.55 -10.80 -16.43
C MET A 8 18.17 -10.64 -17.11
N SER A 9 17.56 -11.76 -17.49
CA SER A 9 16.17 -11.87 -17.95
C SER A 9 15.35 -12.38 -16.77
N GLY A 10 15.02 -11.47 -15.85
CA GLY A 10 14.50 -11.84 -14.52
C GLY A 10 13.93 -10.68 -13.70
N ALA A 11 13.46 -9.60 -14.34
CA ALA A 11 12.58 -8.62 -13.70
C ALA A 11 11.15 -8.90 -14.17
N ALA A 12 10.58 -10.01 -13.68
CA ALA A 12 9.22 -10.41 -14.01
C ALA A 12 8.24 -9.35 -13.49
N LEU A 13 7.24 -9.04 -14.31
CA LEU A 13 6.18 -8.09 -13.99
C LEU A 13 5.39 -8.61 -12.78
N ALA A 14 5.65 -8.08 -11.59
CA ALA A 14 4.93 -8.42 -10.36
C ALA A 14 3.54 -7.77 -10.29
N VAL A 15 2.82 -7.73 -11.43
CA VAL A 15 1.36 -7.67 -11.43
C VAL A 15 0.90 -8.99 -10.84
N GLY A 16 0.71 -8.98 -9.52
CA GLY A 16 -0.14 -9.96 -8.87
C GLY A 16 -1.50 -9.83 -9.53
N VAL A 17 -1.86 -10.77 -10.40
CA VAL A 17 -3.21 -10.85 -10.97
C VAL A 17 -4.13 -11.30 -9.84
N GLY A 18 -4.48 -10.35 -8.99
CA GLY A 18 -5.50 -10.42 -7.96
C GLY A 18 -6.85 -10.56 -8.63
N LEU A 19 -7.08 -11.71 -9.27
CA LEU A 19 -8.37 -12.15 -9.77
C LEU A 19 -9.23 -12.60 -8.58
N LEU A 20 -9.41 -11.67 -7.64
CA LEU A 20 -10.39 -11.72 -6.56
C LEU A 20 -11.79 -11.59 -7.17
N LEU A 21 -12.21 -12.67 -7.82
CA LEU A 21 -13.56 -13.16 -7.60
C LEU A 21 -13.66 -13.56 -6.13
N SER A 22 -13.82 -12.55 -5.25
CA SER A 22 -14.38 -12.77 -3.93
C SER A 22 -15.71 -13.50 -4.15
N PRO A 23 -15.90 -14.74 -3.67
CA PRO A 23 -17.22 -15.34 -3.65
C PRO A 23 -18.09 -14.41 -2.81
N GLY A 24 -19.16 -13.87 -3.42
CA GLY A 24 -19.87 -12.73 -2.86
C GLY A 24 -20.31 -12.96 -1.43
N VAL A 25 -20.23 -11.92 -0.59
CA VAL A 25 -20.77 -11.92 0.78
C VAL A 25 -22.18 -12.51 0.72
N ALA A 26 -22.40 -13.60 1.45
CA ALA A 26 -23.58 -14.42 1.31
C ALA A 26 -24.83 -13.68 1.80
N ALA A 27 -25.47 -12.93 0.90
CA ALA A 27 -26.74 -12.27 1.14
C ALA A 27 -27.81 -13.34 1.44
N ALA A 28 -28.16 -13.49 2.71
CA ALA A 28 -29.23 -14.38 3.13
C ALA A 28 -30.54 -13.93 2.47
N THR A 29 -31.06 -14.76 1.57
CA THR A 29 -32.34 -14.49 0.89
C THR A 29 -33.46 -14.44 1.93
N PRO A 30 -34.30 -13.38 1.96
CA PRO A 30 -35.37 -13.28 2.94
C PRO A 30 -36.37 -14.42 2.76
N ALA A 31 -36.72 -15.09 3.86
CA ALA A 31 -37.80 -16.06 3.88
C ALA A 31 -39.13 -15.36 3.54
N ALA A 32 -39.89 -15.91 2.60
CA ALA A 32 -41.15 -15.31 2.17
C ALA A 32 -42.22 -15.44 3.27
N ASP A 33 -42.74 -14.30 3.73
CA ASP A 33 -43.82 -14.25 4.71
C ASP A 33 -45.18 -14.55 4.07
N SER A 34 -46.07 -15.22 4.82
CA SER A 34 -47.46 -15.51 4.43
C SER A 34 -48.26 -16.01 5.65
N PRO A 35 -49.21 -15.22 6.19
CA PRO A 35 -49.99 -15.62 7.34
C PRO A 35 -51.26 -16.39 6.96
N ASP A 36 -51.57 -17.47 7.69
CA ASP A 36 -52.98 -17.86 7.91
C ASP A 36 -53.16 -18.58 9.25
N THR A 37 -54.43 -18.75 9.64
CA THR A 37 -54.92 -19.12 10.96
C THR A 37 -55.53 -20.53 10.97
N GLY A 38 -55.31 -21.29 12.06
CA GLY A 38 -55.88 -22.64 12.20
C GLY A 38 -55.83 -23.16 13.63
N VAL A 39 -56.85 -23.93 14.05
CA VAL A 39 -57.11 -24.28 15.46
C VAL A 39 -57.52 -25.76 15.61
N SER A 40 -57.14 -26.38 16.74
CA SER A 40 -57.69 -27.62 17.36
C SER A 40 -57.09 -29.00 17.01
N ALA A 41 -56.38 -29.59 18.00
CA ALA A 41 -56.52 -30.94 18.64
C ALA A 41 -56.76 -32.23 17.79
N ASP A 42 -56.50 -33.48 18.22
CA ASP A 42 -56.34 -34.10 19.56
C ASP A 42 -55.65 -35.50 19.49
N ALA A 43 -55.31 -36.10 20.65
CA ALA A 43 -55.13 -37.55 20.95
C ALA A 43 -53.97 -38.42 20.37
N GLY A 44 -53.39 -39.28 21.23
CA GLY A 44 -52.45 -40.40 20.92
C GLY A 44 -53.12 -41.80 21.00
N PRO A 45 -52.53 -42.88 21.60
CA PRO A 45 -51.23 -43.02 22.29
C PRO A 45 -50.48 -44.40 22.16
N SER A 46 -49.34 -44.55 22.87
CA SER A 46 -48.67 -45.82 23.32
C SER A 46 -47.93 -46.68 22.26
N ALA A 47 -46.89 -47.48 22.56
CA ALA A 47 -46.37 -48.03 23.85
C ALA A 47 -44.83 -48.35 23.83
N GLY A 48 -44.24 -48.65 24.99
CA GLY A 48 -42.88 -49.25 25.17
C GLY A 48 -42.94 -50.64 25.84
N PRO A 49 -41.97 -51.10 26.68
CA PRO A 49 -40.70 -50.49 27.14
C PRO A 49 -39.49 -51.50 27.28
N GLN A 50 -38.48 -51.18 28.13
CA GLN A 50 -37.40 -51.98 28.77
C GLN A 50 -35.94 -51.69 28.29
N THR A 51 -35.09 -50.94 29.04
CA THR A 51 -34.16 -51.32 30.18
C THR A 51 -32.95 -52.17 29.75
N THR A 52 -31.68 -51.93 30.15
CA THR A 52 -31.09 -51.32 31.38
C THR A 52 -29.80 -50.48 31.17
N GLU A 53 -29.37 -49.84 32.26
CA GLU A 53 -28.01 -49.53 32.79
C GLU A 53 -26.86 -50.51 32.39
N GLU A 54 -25.54 -50.24 32.52
CA GLU A 54 -24.78 -49.17 33.24
C GLU A 54 -23.34 -48.90 32.66
N THR A 55 -22.54 -48.04 33.33
CA THR A 55 -21.07 -47.74 33.27
C THR A 55 -20.12 -48.76 32.57
N GLY A 56 -19.02 -48.44 31.89
CA GLY A 56 -17.92 -47.49 32.18
C GLY A 56 -16.57 -48.22 32.45
N ALA A 57 -15.43 -47.63 31.99
CA ALA A 57 -14.01 -47.89 32.35
C ALA A 57 -13.13 -48.99 31.64
N ASP A 58 -11.98 -48.50 31.15
CA ASP A 58 -10.57 -48.96 31.25
C ASP A 58 -10.01 -50.32 30.74
N ALA A 59 -9.25 -50.22 29.62
CA ALA A 59 -7.81 -50.57 29.44
C ALA A 59 -7.25 -52.02 29.52
N ALA A 60 -5.94 -52.16 29.17
CA ALA A 60 -5.04 -53.33 29.18
C ALA A 60 -5.23 -54.40 28.05
N ASP A 61 -4.21 -55.12 27.53
CA ASP A 61 -2.73 -54.92 27.39
C ASP A 61 -2.16 -55.99 26.39
N ASP A 62 -0.83 -56.11 26.27
CA ASP A 62 -0.02 -57.25 25.73
C ASP A 62 0.01 -57.54 24.19
N SER A 63 1.09 -58.06 23.58
CA SER A 63 2.55 -58.06 23.89
C SER A 63 3.42 -58.54 22.68
N ASP A 64 4.74 -58.28 22.72
CA ASP A 64 5.92 -59.11 22.29
C ASP A 64 6.11 -59.63 20.81
N ASP A 65 7.33 -59.84 20.24
CA ASP A 65 8.73 -59.41 20.49
C ASP A 65 9.69 -59.86 19.31
N GLU A 66 11.02 -59.58 19.40
CA GLU A 66 12.21 -60.24 18.77
C GLU A 66 12.81 -59.80 17.38
N ALA A 67 13.76 -58.85 17.45
CA ALA A 67 15.23 -58.99 17.15
C ALA A 67 15.90 -59.10 15.74
N ASP A 68 17.22 -58.74 15.74
CA ASP A 68 18.28 -58.62 14.68
C ASP A 68 18.14 -57.47 13.64
N GLY A 69 19.22 -56.87 13.09
CA GLY A 69 20.68 -57.03 13.31
C GLY A 69 21.58 -56.08 12.46
N GLU A 70 22.89 -56.04 12.70
CA GLU A 70 23.97 -55.22 12.03
C GLU A 70 25.26 -56.08 11.78
N PRO A 71 26.42 -55.65 11.18
CA PRO A 71 26.91 -54.30 10.78
C PRO A 71 27.76 -54.19 9.46
N ASP A 72 28.44 -53.03 9.30
CA ASP A 72 29.79 -52.76 8.70
C ASP A 72 30.06 -52.50 7.18
N GLU A 73 30.52 -51.26 6.91
CA GLU A 73 31.82 -50.83 6.30
C GLU A 73 32.29 -51.22 4.86
N THR A 74 33.05 -50.27 4.25
CA THR A 74 34.05 -50.42 3.14
C THR A 74 33.61 -50.88 1.72
N ASP A 75 34.27 -50.54 0.59
CA ASP A 75 35.24 -49.49 0.19
C ASP A 75 35.44 -49.52 -1.37
N ASP A 76 36.07 -48.47 -1.95
CA ASP A 76 36.76 -48.40 -3.26
C ASP A 76 36.02 -48.73 -4.59
N GLY A 77 36.52 -48.20 -5.74
CA GLY A 77 36.10 -48.68 -7.09
C GLY A 77 36.15 -47.71 -8.28
N ASP A 78 37.33 -47.17 -8.62
CA ASP A 78 37.58 -46.18 -9.69
C ASP A 78 37.45 -46.73 -11.16
N GLU A 79 37.54 -45.82 -12.14
CA GLU A 79 37.79 -46.01 -13.60
C GLU A 79 36.69 -46.66 -14.50
N ALA A 80 36.61 -46.41 -15.82
CA ALA A 80 37.03 -45.26 -16.67
C ALA A 80 36.45 -45.38 -18.12
N LEU A 81 36.27 -44.21 -18.77
CA LEU A 81 36.34 -43.89 -20.21
C LEU A 81 35.81 -44.85 -21.32
N GLY A 82 35.09 -44.28 -22.30
CA GLY A 82 34.77 -44.94 -23.57
C GLY A 82 34.12 -44.02 -24.63
N ASP A 83 34.93 -43.44 -25.52
CA ASP A 83 34.46 -42.66 -26.69
C ASP A 83 33.93 -43.56 -27.82
N ALA A 84 32.92 -43.10 -28.58
CA ALA A 84 32.95 -42.95 -30.05
C ALA A 84 31.57 -42.73 -30.70
N ASP A 85 31.51 -41.76 -31.63
CA ASP A 85 30.53 -41.62 -32.73
C ASP A 85 31.31 -41.83 -34.05
N PRO A 86 30.80 -42.56 -35.07
CA PRO A 86 30.26 -41.86 -36.27
C PRO A 86 29.22 -42.63 -37.15
N GLY A 87 28.38 -41.89 -37.91
CA GLY A 87 28.25 -42.10 -39.37
C GLY A 87 26.86 -42.37 -40.02
N ASP A 88 26.37 -41.35 -40.75
CA ASP A 88 25.75 -41.31 -42.11
C ASP A 88 24.77 -42.40 -42.67
N ASP A 89 23.51 -41.96 -42.93
CA ASP A 89 22.77 -41.89 -44.24
C ASP A 89 22.55 -43.18 -45.14
N PRO A 90 21.70 -43.21 -46.23
CA PRO A 90 20.92 -42.13 -46.89
C PRO A 90 19.50 -42.46 -47.44
N SER A 91 18.94 -41.49 -48.21
CA SER A 91 17.94 -41.59 -49.33
C SER A 91 16.43 -41.39 -49.01
N ASP A 92 15.59 -40.70 -49.83
CA ASP A 92 15.84 -39.84 -51.01
C ASP A 92 14.58 -39.00 -51.44
N ASN A 93 14.78 -37.85 -52.11
CA ASN A 93 13.91 -37.18 -53.13
C ASN A 93 12.49 -36.63 -52.75
N ASP A 94 11.96 -35.52 -53.30
CA ASP A 94 12.54 -34.48 -54.18
C ASP A 94 11.73 -33.16 -54.28
N VAL A 95 12.45 -32.06 -54.56
CA VAL A 95 12.09 -30.83 -55.35
C VAL A 95 11.08 -29.76 -54.83
N GLU A 96 11.53 -28.51 -55.01
CA GLU A 96 11.04 -27.14 -54.67
C GLU A 96 10.39 -26.45 -55.95
N PRO A 97 10.14 -25.11 -56.14
CA PRO A 97 10.35 -23.89 -55.35
C PRO A 97 9.10 -22.91 -55.34
N PRO A 98 9.12 -21.54 -55.44
CA PRO A 98 8.55 -20.69 -54.35
C PRO A 98 7.73 -19.42 -54.76
N ALA A 99 7.46 -18.56 -53.75
CA ALA A 99 7.42 -17.07 -53.78
C ALA A 99 6.14 -16.24 -54.06
N GLU A 100 5.98 -15.22 -53.20
CA GLU A 100 5.42 -13.86 -53.39
C GLU A 100 3.92 -13.55 -53.64
N THR A 101 3.48 -12.42 -53.05
CA THR A 101 2.23 -11.65 -53.24
C THR A 101 0.87 -12.30 -52.90
N ALA A 102 -0.24 -11.57 -52.74
CA ALA A 102 -0.50 -10.26 -52.06
C ALA A 102 -2.03 -10.03 -52.01
N ASP A 103 -2.52 -9.51 -50.88
CA ASP A 103 -3.72 -8.67 -50.67
C ASP A 103 -5.13 -9.10 -51.20
N ASP A 104 -6.09 -8.25 -50.81
CA ASP A 104 -7.48 -8.07 -51.24
C ASP A 104 -8.63 -9.01 -50.77
N GLU A 105 -9.74 -8.33 -50.48
CA GLU A 105 -11.02 -8.78 -49.92
C GLU A 105 -11.94 -9.43 -51.00
N PHE A 106 -13.03 -10.09 -50.59
CA PHE A 106 -14.40 -9.58 -50.82
C PHE A 106 -15.50 -10.47 -50.17
N ASP A 107 -16.73 -9.94 -50.13
CA ASP A 107 -17.90 -10.43 -49.37
C ASP A 107 -19.04 -10.99 -50.28
N HIS A 108 -20.10 -11.54 -49.66
CA HIS A 108 -21.51 -11.70 -50.08
C HIS A 108 -22.11 -13.09 -50.44
N HIS A 109 -23.09 -13.48 -49.60
CA HIS A 109 -24.46 -14.01 -49.88
C HIS A 109 -24.78 -15.23 -50.79
N GLY A 110 -25.59 -16.17 -50.25
CA GLY A 110 -27.01 -16.28 -50.68
C GLY A 110 -27.66 -17.67 -50.93
N THR A 111 -28.97 -17.78 -50.63
CA THR A 111 -30.02 -18.74 -51.11
C THR A 111 -30.01 -20.22 -50.62
N ASP A 112 -31.07 -21.05 -50.61
CA ASP A 112 -32.58 -21.02 -50.51
C ASP A 112 -33.06 -22.52 -50.48
N ASP A 113 -34.25 -23.03 -50.08
CA ASP A 113 -35.50 -22.55 -49.43
C ASP A 113 -35.86 -23.57 -48.27
N GLU A 114 -37.00 -24.23 -47.97
CA GLU A 114 -38.39 -24.40 -48.49
C GLU A 114 -39.38 -24.61 -47.29
N ALA A 115 -40.71 -24.62 -47.51
CA ALA A 115 -41.66 -24.01 -46.57
C ALA A 115 -42.95 -24.82 -46.19
N LYS A 116 -43.69 -24.36 -45.17
CA LYS A 116 -45.09 -24.77 -44.91
C LYS A 116 -45.94 -23.73 -44.14
N GLN A 117 -47.23 -23.69 -44.46
CA GLN A 117 -48.28 -22.70 -44.09
C GLN A 117 -49.68 -23.32 -44.38
N PRO A 118 -50.83 -22.60 -44.31
CA PRO A 118 -51.20 -21.32 -43.68
C PRO A 118 -52.13 -21.66 -42.46
N PRO A 119 -53.32 -21.06 -42.16
CA PRO A 119 -53.96 -19.75 -42.42
C PRO A 119 -54.37 -18.98 -41.12
N ALA A 120 -55.05 -17.81 -41.12
CA ALA A 120 -55.15 -16.61 -41.98
C ALA A 120 -56.07 -15.58 -41.26
N GLU A 121 -56.60 -14.56 -41.97
CA GLU A 121 -57.67 -13.60 -41.57
C GLU A 121 -57.27 -12.56 -40.49
N ASP A 122 -57.39 -11.24 -40.67
CA ASP A 122 -57.71 -10.43 -41.88
C ASP A 122 -57.24 -8.94 -41.72
N GLU A 123 -57.59 -8.04 -42.64
CA GLU A 123 -57.08 -6.64 -42.78
C GLU A 123 -58.24 -5.58 -42.76
N PRO A 124 -58.19 -4.29 -43.23
CA PRO A 124 -57.13 -3.46 -43.86
C PRO A 124 -57.07 -1.96 -43.42
N ALA A 125 -56.39 -1.11 -44.23
CA ALA A 125 -56.11 0.33 -44.04
C ALA A 125 -56.76 1.26 -45.11
N ASP A 126 -56.63 2.59 -44.97
CA ASP A 126 -56.55 3.61 -46.06
C ASP A 126 -56.41 5.08 -45.55
N GLU A 127 -55.94 6.01 -46.40
CA GLU A 127 -55.84 7.50 -46.19
C GLU A 127 -56.85 8.28 -47.11
N PRO A 128 -56.66 9.53 -47.66
CA PRO A 128 -55.86 10.75 -47.32
C PRO A 128 -56.60 12.13 -47.54
N VAL A 129 -55.83 13.26 -47.51
CA VAL A 129 -56.03 14.60 -48.19
C VAL A 129 -56.95 15.70 -47.58
N GLU A 130 -56.45 16.98 -47.51
CA GLU A 130 -57.05 18.22 -48.13
C GLU A 130 -56.23 19.55 -47.94
N GLU A 131 -56.53 20.57 -48.78
CA GLU A 131 -55.84 21.88 -49.08
C GLU A 131 -55.36 22.78 -47.90
N ASP A 132 -54.18 23.45 -47.92
CA ASP A 132 -53.62 24.57 -48.74
C ASP A 132 -54.08 26.02 -48.38
N ARG A 133 -53.13 26.87 -47.92
CA ARG A 133 -52.85 28.26 -48.42
C ARG A 133 -51.73 29.00 -47.66
N SER A 134 -51.28 30.14 -48.21
CA SER A 134 -49.99 30.79 -47.89
C SER A 134 -50.05 32.33 -47.73
N LEU A 135 -48.96 32.89 -47.17
CA LEU A 135 -48.52 34.31 -47.11
C LEU A 135 -49.24 35.29 -46.15
N VAL A 136 -48.45 36.05 -45.36
CA VAL A 136 -48.24 37.53 -45.46
C VAL A 136 -47.31 38.03 -44.32
N ASP A 137 -46.69 39.20 -44.51
CA ASP A 137 -45.57 39.82 -43.77
C ASP A 137 -45.84 40.46 -42.38
N ILE A 138 -44.71 40.84 -41.74
CA ILE A 138 -44.51 41.53 -40.45
C ILE A 138 -44.97 43.02 -40.49
N PRO A 139 -45.55 43.54 -39.39
CA PRO A 139 -45.04 44.80 -38.80
C PRO A 139 -45.02 44.80 -37.25
N THR A 140 -43.84 44.83 -36.61
CA THR A 140 -43.15 45.99 -35.99
C THR A 140 -43.64 46.46 -34.60
N ASP A 141 -42.68 46.55 -33.68
CA ASP A 141 -42.49 47.51 -32.59
C ASP A 141 -43.60 47.78 -31.56
N ASP A 142 -43.28 47.49 -30.29
CA ASP A 142 -42.97 48.58 -29.35
C ASP A 142 -41.92 48.10 -28.31
N VAL A 143 -40.99 48.99 -27.93
CA VAL A 143 -39.88 48.66 -27.02
C VAL A 143 -40.08 49.36 -25.68
N VAL A 144 -40.03 48.60 -24.58
CA VAL A 144 -39.90 49.12 -23.21
C VAL A 144 -38.80 48.34 -22.51
N GLU A 145 -37.90 49.07 -21.83
CA GLU A 145 -36.67 48.53 -21.24
C GLU A 145 -36.92 47.83 -19.89
N GLU A 146 -36.24 46.70 -19.66
CA GLU A 146 -35.85 46.25 -18.33
C GLU A 146 -34.31 46.19 -18.24
N PRO A 147 -33.72 46.38 -17.06
CA PRO A 147 -32.43 47.07 -16.96
C PRO A 147 -31.20 46.21 -17.28
N ALA A 148 -30.19 46.86 -17.86
CA ALA A 148 -28.88 46.28 -18.06
C ALA A 148 -28.21 45.89 -16.74
N ALA A 149 -27.46 44.78 -16.75
CA ALA A 149 -26.55 44.43 -15.65
C ALA A 149 -25.50 45.55 -15.44
N PRO A 150 -25.06 45.81 -14.20
CA PRO A 150 -24.14 46.91 -13.91
C PRO A 150 -22.77 46.66 -14.55
N VAL A 151 -22.41 47.51 -15.51
CA VAL A 151 -21.03 47.64 -16.00
C VAL A 151 -20.18 48.20 -14.86
N ILE A 152 -19.15 47.45 -14.45
CA ILE A 152 -18.09 47.96 -13.57
C ILE A 152 -16.97 48.45 -14.49
N GLU A 153 -16.73 49.76 -14.51
CA GLU A 153 -15.60 50.35 -15.22
C GLU A 153 -14.28 50.06 -14.49
N GLU A 154 -13.21 49.76 -15.24
CA GLU A 154 -11.85 49.71 -14.68
C GLU A 154 -11.30 51.12 -14.40
N PRO A 155 -10.83 51.43 -13.18
CA PRO A 155 -9.88 52.51 -12.95
C PRO A 155 -8.44 52.02 -13.15
N ALA A 156 -7.61 52.84 -13.79
CA ALA A 156 -6.23 52.47 -14.15
C ALA A 156 -5.30 52.25 -12.95
N ALA A 157 -4.24 51.47 -13.18
CA ALA A 157 -3.22 51.13 -12.18
C ALA A 157 -2.37 52.34 -11.74
N ASP A 158 -2.03 52.38 -10.45
CA ASP A 158 -1.01 53.28 -9.87
C ASP A 158 -0.23 52.56 -8.75
N LEU A 159 0.96 53.08 -8.40
CA LEU A 159 2.01 52.33 -7.68
C LEU A 159 1.89 52.39 -6.13
N PRO A 160 2.28 51.31 -5.40
CA PRO A 160 2.25 51.29 -3.94
C PRO A 160 3.47 51.98 -3.29
N ALA A 161 3.22 52.74 -2.21
CA ALA A 161 4.24 53.37 -1.37
C ALA A 161 3.66 53.75 0.03
N PRO A 162 4.48 54.04 1.05
CA PRO A 162 5.56 53.18 1.56
C PRO A 162 5.46 52.94 3.09
N THR A 163 6.15 51.92 3.59
CA THR A 163 6.20 51.54 5.01
C THR A 163 6.96 52.57 5.87
N PRO A 164 6.51 52.93 7.10
CA PRO A 164 7.19 53.92 7.93
C PRO A 164 8.48 53.39 8.57
N GLN A 165 9.51 54.25 8.62
CA GLN A 165 10.76 54.01 9.35
C GLN A 165 10.68 54.51 10.81
N ILE A 166 11.42 53.85 11.71
CA ILE A 166 11.86 54.43 12.99
C ILE A 166 13.35 54.08 13.15
N ASP A 167 14.17 55.09 13.45
CA ASP A 167 15.62 54.96 13.65
C ASP A 167 15.99 54.32 15.01
N LEU A 168 17.19 53.72 15.06
CA LEU A 168 17.81 53.23 16.30
C LEU A 168 19.19 53.88 16.50
N GLU A 169 19.25 54.95 17.29
CA GLU A 169 20.50 55.41 17.91
C GLU A 169 20.90 54.47 19.07
N ALA A 170 22.20 54.33 19.31
CA ALA A 170 22.76 53.43 20.32
C ALA A 170 23.17 54.15 21.62
N PRO A 171 22.88 53.57 22.81
CA PRO A 171 23.50 53.97 24.07
C PRO A 171 24.42 52.91 24.69
N THR A 172 25.30 53.37 25.58
CA THR A 172 26.40 52.64 26.24
C THR A 172 25.97 51.81 27.48
N PRO A 173 26.78 50.82 27.94
CA PRO A 173 26.35 49.81 28.91
C PRO A 173 26.43 50.23 30.39
N ALA A 174 25.67 49.55 31.25
CA ALA A 174 25.72 49.72 32.70
C ALA A 174 25.47 48.43 33.51
N SER A 175 26.36 48.14 34.46
CA SER A 175 26.21 47.28 35.66
C SER A 175 25.83 45.79 35.52
N ALA A 176 26.46 44.95 36.34
CA ALA A 176 26.26 43.49 36.38
C ALA A 176 25.26 43.05 37.48
N PRO A 177 24.63 41.86 37.35
CA PRO A 177 23.96 41.18 38.45
C PRO A 177 24.96 40.49 39.39
N ALA A 178 24.53 40.15 40.60
CA ALA A 178 25.36 39.55 41.65
C ALA A 178 24.95 38.10 41.98
N GLU A 179 25.97 37.30 42.35
CA GLU A 179 25.98 36.05 43.13
C GLU A 179 25.10 34.86 42.69
N MET A 180 25.72 33.66 42.69
CA MET A 180 25.04 32.36 42.54
C MET A 180 24.70 31.75 43.90
N PRO A 181 24.02 30.58 43.92
CA PRO A 181 24.77 29.39 44.35
C PRO A 181 24.62 28.17 43.40
N ALA A 182 25.43 27.14 43.67
CA ALA A 182 25.68 26.01 42.79
C ALA A 182 24.58 24.91 42.77
N ALA A 183 24.64 24.07 41.73
CA ALA A 183 23.88 22.83 41.63
C ALA A 183 24.50 21.68 42.47
N PRO A 184 23.78 20.55 42.63
CA PRO A 184 24.39 19.26 42.93
C PRO A 184 24.16 18.22 41.82
N GLN A 185 25.25 17.67 41.27
CA GLN A 185 25.21 16.41 40.53
C GLN A 185 24.97 15.27 41.53
N ALA A 186 23.76 14.67 41.55
CA ALA A 186 23.41 13.68 42.59
C ALA A 186 22.38 12.60 42.17
N PHE A 187 22.07 12.45 40.88
CA PHE A 187 21.04 11.50 40.42
C PHE A 187 21.58 10.31 39.61
N VAL A 188 22.62 10.52 38.79
CA VAL A 188 23.12 9.52 37.82
C VAL A 188 23.85 8.34 38.49
N GLU A 189 24.61 8.58 39.57
CA GLU A 189 25.38 7.53 40.25
C GLU A 189 24.54 6.51 41.03
N LYS A 190 23.21 6.69 41.12
CA LYS A 190 22.35 5.91 42.03
C LYS A 190 21.47 4.84 41.37
N LEU A 191 21.51 4.69 40.04
CA LEU A 191 20.85 3.57 39.34
C LEU A 191 21.76 2.34 39.16
N GLY A 192 23.08 2.53 39.13
CA GLY A 192 24.05 1.49 38.74
C GLY A 192 24.26 0.34 39.73
N SER A 193 23.68 0.39 40.93
CA SER A 193 23.90 -0.61 42.00
C SER A 193 22.71 -1.55 42.26
N ALA A 194 21.62 -1.44 41.49
CA ALA A 194 20.45 -2.32 41.61
C ALA A 194 20.52 -3.59 40.72
N PHE A 195 21.32 -3.56 39.66
CA PHE A 195 21.45 -4.65 38.68
C PHE A 195 22.92 -5.12 38.63
N GLY A 196 23.25 -6.13 39.44
CA GLY A 196 24.61 -6.60 39.65
C GLY A 196 25.23 -7.29 38.43
N LEU A 197 25.85 -6.51 37.54
CA LEU A 197 26.61 -6.99 36.39
C LEU A 197 28.08 -7.22 36.76
N GLY A 198 28.58 -8.43 36.52
CA GLY A 198 29.99 -8.79 36.67
C GLY A 198 30.53 -9.47 35.42
N ASP A 199 31.64 -8.92 34.90
CA ASP A 199 32.69 -9.57 34.11
C ASP A 199 32.33 -10.67 33.08
N THR A 200 31.72 -10.27 31.95
CA THR A 200 32.01 -10.77 30.57
C THR A 200 31.78 -12.26 30.18
N PRO A 201 31.55 -12.56 28.89
CA PRO A 201 30.67 -11.86 27.93
C PRO A 201 29.74 -12.83 27.15
N ALA A 202 28.54 -12.37 26.78
CA ALA A 202 27.69 -13.04 25.78
C ALA A 202 26.84 -11.98 25.04
N PRO A 203 26.56 -12.13 23.74
CA PRO A 203 25.70 -11.22 23.01
C PRO A 203 24.22 -11.52 23.31
N VAL A 204 23.53 -10.56 23.93
CA VAL A 204 22.06 -10.56 24.04
C VAL A 204 21.58 -9.16 23.72
N GLU A 205 20.97 -9.01 22.54
CA GLU A 205 20.34 -7.75 22.15
C GLU A 205 19.07 -7.54 23.00
N SER A 206 18.98 -6.39 23.67
CA SER A 206 17.80 -6.03 24.47
C SER A 206 17.03 -4.91 23.79
N PRO A 207 15.78 -5.13 23.34
CA PRO A 207 14.94 -4.09 22.75
C PRO A 207 14.77 -2.83 23.63
N VAL A 208 14.91 -2.99 24.95
CA VAL A 208 14.81 -1.90 25.94
C VAL A 208 15.94 -0.87 25.80
N LEU A 209 17.11 -1.25 25.27
CA LEU A 209 18.19 -0.30 25.01
C LEU A 209 17.91 0.54 23.75
N TRP A 210 17.29 -0.07 22.73
CA TRP A 210 16.89 0.61 21.50
C TRP A 210 15.77 1.62 21.72
N THR A 211 14.75 1.31 22.52
CA THR A 211 13.66 2.27 22.83
C THR A 211 14.18 3.49 23.60
N LEU A 212 15.13 3.31 24.51
CA LEU A 212 15.82 4.42 25.21
C LEU A 212 16.66 5.29 24.25
N LEU A 213 17.38 4.68 23.30
CA LEU A 213 18.17 5.41 22.29
C LEU A 213 17.28 6.15 21.28
N ALA A 214 16.17 5.55 20.85
CA ALA A 214 15.18 6.17 19.98
C ALA A 214 14.50 7.37 20.67
N TRP A 215 14.09 7.22 21.93
CA TRP A 215 13.55 8.32 22.73
C TRP A 215 14.55 9.48 22.88
N ALA A 216 15.82 9.18 23.15
CA ALA A 216 16.87 10.20 23.26
C ALA A 216 17.12 10.97 21.95
N ARG A 217 17.03 10.31 20.78
CA ARG A 217 17.08 10.99 19.47
C ARG A 217 15.84 11.87 19.22
N ARG A 218 14.66 11.47 19.71
CA ARG A 218 13.38 12.17 19.49
C ARG A 218 13.24 13.51 20.24
N GLN A 219 14.21 13.90 21.07
CA GLN A 219 14.17 15.14 21.88
C GLN A 219 14.96 16.33 21.29
N PHE A 220 15.53 16.21 20.09
CA PHE A 220 16.39 17.25 19.50
C PHE A 220 15.97 17.78 18.10
N VAL A 221 14.71 17.59 17.70
CA VAL A 221 14.11 18.29 16.55
C VAL A 221 13.07 19.29 17.07
N GLY A 222 13.52 20.52 17.33
CA GLY A 222 12.67 21.62 17.81
C GLY A 222 13.20 22.96 17.31
N THR A 223 12.43 23.65 16.48
CA THR A 223 12.85 24.85 15.75
C THR A 223 13.00 26.08 16.66
N THR A 224 14.21 26.64 16.74
CA THR A 224 14.44 28.00 17.24
C THR A 224 15.40 28.76 16.35
N ALA A 225 14.99 29.95 15.90
CA ALA A 225 15.81 30.84 15.06
C ALA A 225 16.86 31.58 15.90
N ALA A 226 17.93 30.86 16.29
CA ALA A 226 18.98 31.39 17.16
C ALA A 226 20.08 32.13 16.36
N THR A 227 19.98 33.47 16.28
CA THR A 227 20.99 34.35 15.66
C THR A 227 22.33 34.26 16.38
N THR A 228 23.17 33.30 15.98
CA THR A 228 24.41 32.95 16.67
C THR A 228 25.57 33.81 16.18
N ALA A 229 25.94 34.82 16.97
CA ALA A 229 27.07 35.69 16.68
C ALA A 229 28.41 34.93 16.80
N VAL A 230 28.98 34.53 15.67
CA VAL A 230 30.26 33.80 15.59
C VAL A 230 31.40 34.67 16.14
N ARG A 231 31.87 34.35 17.35
CA ARG A 231 33.14 34.88 17.87
C ARG A 231 34.29 34.17 17.16
N SER A 232 34.88 34.84 16.16
CA SER A 232 36.01 34.30 15.40
C SER A 232 37.27 34.14 16.28
N SER A 233 37.50 32.92 16.77
CA SER A 233 38.80 32.48 17.26
C SER A 233 39.63 31.98 16.06
N ALA A 234 40.39 32.88 15.43
CA ALA A 234 41.14 32.60 14.21
C ALA A 234 42.36 31.68 14.46
N SER A 235 42.12 30.37 14.60
CA SER A 235 43.14 29.35 14.38
C SER A 235 43.31 29.18 12.88
N ALA A 236 44.30 29.87 12.30
CA ALA A 236 44.61 29.82 10.88
C ALA A 236 45.31 28.49 10.49
N THR A 237 44.57 27.40 10.57
CA THR A 237 44.95 26.13 9.94
C THR A 237 44.74 26.31 8.44
N SER A 238 45.80 26.65 7.72
CA SER A 238 45.77 26.82 6.26
C SER A 238 45.50 25.48 5.56
N SER A 239 44.23 25.12 5.40
CA SER A 239 43.80 24.05 4.52
C SER A 239 44.09 24.46 3.08
N THR A 240 45.31 24.17 2.63
CA THR A 240 45.68 24.22 1.21
C THR A 240 44.84 23.20 0.47
N SER A 241 43.72 23.64 -0.11
CA SER A 241 42.95 22.84 -1.04
C SER A 241 43.85 22.49 -2.23
N THR A 242 44.30 21.24 -2.28
CA THR A 242 44.94 20.69 -3.47
C THR A 242 43.97 20.94 -4.64
N PRO A 243 44.41 21.60 -5.73
CA PRO A 243 43.52 21.87 -6.84
C PRO A 243 43.03 20.54 -7.42
N ILE A 244 41.71 20.34 -7.46
CA ILE A 244 41.10 19.09 -7.93
C ILE A 244 41.47 18.91 -9.40
N THR A 245 42.28 17.88 -9.69
CA THR A 245 42.63 17.53 -11.07
C THR A 245 41.35 17.19 -11.82
N THR A 246 41.09 17.93 -12.89
CA THR A 246 39.87 17.79 -13.70
C THR A 246 40.23 17.14 -15.02
N ILE A 247 39.63 15.97 -15.27
CA ILE A 247 39.67 15.21 -16.51
C ILE A 247 38.48 15.66 -17.35
N ASN A 248 38.71 16.57 -18.30
CA ASN A 248 37.67 17.08 -19.20
C ASN A 248 37.59 16.20 -20.45
N VAL A 249 36.41 15.64 -20.75
CA VAL A 249 36.23 14.71 -21.89
C VAL A 249 36.62 15.30 -23.25
N LYS A 250 36.57 16.62 -23.41
CA LYS A 250 36.97 17.30 -24.66
C LYS A 250 38.49 17.27 -24.88
N ASP A 251 39.29 17.15 -23.83
CA ASP A 251 40.75 16.97 -23.94
C ASP A 251 41.13 15.56 -24.43
N TYR A 252 40.19 14.61 -24.35
CA TYR A 252 40.29 13.24 -24.87
C TYR A 252 39.65 13.07 -26.25
N GLY A 253 39.19 14.18 -26.86
CA GLY A 253 38.65 14.22 -28.21
C GLY A 253 37.13 14.15 -28.34
N ALA A 254 36.38 14.20 -27.23
CA ALA A 254 34.91 14.24 -27.29
C ALA A 254 34.43 15.57 -27.89
N VAL A 255 33.46 15.52 -28.81
CA VAL A 255 32.91 16.68 -29.51
C VAL A 255 31.67 17.22 -28.78
N GLY A 256 30.75 16.35 -28.37
CA GLY A 256 29.51 16.76 -27.70
C GLY A 256 28.49 17.46 -28.63
N ASP A 257 28.41 17.07 -29.90
CA ASP A 257 27.49 17.64 -30.91
C ASP A 257 26.18 16.84 -31.09
N GLY A 258 26.04 15.69 -30.42
CA GLY A 258 24.92 14.75 -30.53
C GLY A 258 24.93 13.83 -31.75
N ILE A 259 25.98 13.90 -32.58
CA ILE A 259 26.08 13.22 -33.88
C ILE A 259 27.35 12.35 -33.94
N THR A 260 28.49 12.94 -33.59
CA THR A 260 29.78 12.27 -33.45
C THR A 260 29.70 11.22 -32.34
N ASP A 261 30.25 10.02 -32.57
CA ASP A 261 30.32 8.98 -31.54
C ASP A 261 31.48 9.28 -30.57
N ASP A 262 31.15 9.80 -29.40
CA ASP A 262 32.08 10.19 -28.35
C ASP A 262 32.51 9.00 -27.47
N SER A 263 31.97 7.78 -27.68
CA SER A 263 32.25 6.60 -26.85
C SER A 263 33.74 6.38 -26.59
N ALA A 264 34.58 6.46 -27.62
CA ALA A 264 36.02 6.24 -27.48
C ALA A 264 36.71 7.30 -26.60
N ALA A 265 36.31 8.56 -26.72
CA ALA A 265 36.84 9.66 -25.91
C ALA A 265 36.36 9.59 -24.45
N ILE A 266 35.09 9.22 -24.24
CA ILE A 266 34.50 9.02 -22.90
C ILE A 266 35.22 7.88 -22.17
N LYS A 267 35.43 6.72 -22.81
CA LYS A 267 36.16 5.60 -22.20
C LYS A 267 37.64 5.93 -21.97
N ALA A 268 38.27 6.78 -22.80
CA ALA A 268 39.63 7.24 -22.60
C ALA A 268 39.76 8.23 -21.41
N ALA A 269 38.77 9.10 -21.21
CA ALA A 269 38.69 10.00 -20.05
C ALA A 269 38.40 9.21 -18.76
N GLU A 270 37.48 8.25 -18.77
CA GLU A 270 37.27 7.30 -17.66
C GLU A 270 38.56 6.58 -17.27
N ALA A 271 39.27 6.01 -18.26
CA ALA A 271 40.49 5.24 -18.00
C ALA A 271 41.67 6.09 -17.48
N ALA A 272 41.58 7.43 -17.55
CA ALA A 272 42.55 8.35 -16.97
C ALA A 272 42.15 8.87 -15.58
N LEU A 273 40.91 8.63 -15.14
CA LEU A 273 40.38 9.10 -13.87
C LEU A 273 40.92 8.27 -12.69
N THR A 274 41.35 8.94 -11.63
CA THR A 274 41.73 8.29 -10.36
C THR A 274 40.93 8.86 -9.20
N SER A 275 41.07 8.25 -8.02
CA SER A 275 40.57 8.83 -6.77
C SER A 275 41.07 10.27 -6.55
N GLY A 276 40.25 11.13 -5.95
CA GLY A 276 40.55 12.55 -5.71
C GLY A 276 40.46 13.45 -6.93
N GLN A 277 39.78 13.02 -8.01
CA GLN A 277 39.68 13.74 -9.28
C GLN A 277 38.23 13.99 -9.71
N ARG A 278 38.08 14.92 -10.66
CA ARG A 278 36.80 15.24 -11.30
C ARG A 278 36.79 14.79 -12.76
N LEU A 279 35.81 13.99 -13.17
CA LEU A 279 35.45 13.80 -14.57
C LEU A 279 34.45 14.89 -14.96
N TYR A 280 34.76 15.69 -15.98
CA TYR A 280 33.96 16.86 -16.36
C TYR A 280 33.46 16.76 -17.80
N PHE A 281 32.16 17.00 -17.96
CA PHE A 281 31.46 17.14 -19.22
C PHE A 281 31.06 18.62 -19.41
N PRO A 282 31.79 19.41 -20.23
CA PRO A 282 31.35 20.74 -20.63
C PRO A 282 29.99 20.72 -21.35
N GLU A 283 29.40 21.88 -21.63
CA GLU A 283 28.18 21.96 -22.44
C GLU A 283 28.33 21.17 -23.77
N GLY A 284 27.32 20.35 -24.08
CA GLY A 284 27.33 19.43 -25.22
C GLY A 284 26.42 18.21 -25.03
N THR A 285 26.01 17.60 -26.15
CA THR A 285 25.29 16.31 -26.17
C THR A 285 26.28 15.23 -26.58
N TYR A 286 26.73 14.42 -25.64
CA TYR A 286 27.78 13.43 -25.86
C TYR A 286 27.15 12.09 -26.23
N ARG A 287 27.21 11.74 -27.52
CA ARG A 287 26.58 10.53 -28.04
C ARG A 287 27.48 9.31 -27.77
N PHE A 288 26.92 8.30 -27.13
CA PHE A 288 27.60 7.04 -26.82
C PHE A 288 26.96 5.90 -27.61
N ALA A 289 27.59 5.50 -28.73
CA ALA A 289 27.06 4.46 -29.61
C ALA A 289 27.66 3.07 -29.38
N GLN A 290 28.69 2.93 -28.51
CA GLN A 290 29.28 1.64 -28.21
C GLN A 290 28.30 0.72 -27.46
N GLN A 291 27.90 -0.37 -28.13
CA GLN A 291 27.22 -1.51 -27.51
C GLN A 291 28.21 -2.32 -26.63
N HIS A 292 27.71 -2.89 -25.54
CA HIS A 292 28.47 -3.77 -24.62
C HIS A 292 29.88 -3.25 -24.24
N PRO A 293 30.02 -2.01 -23.75
CA PRO A 293 31.31 -1.46 -23.31
C PRO A 293 31.91 -2.28 -22.16
N ALA A 294 33.24 -2.28 -22.06
CA ALA A 294 33.95 -2.94 -20.96
C ALA A 294 33.51 -2.36 -19.61
N GLY A 295 33.15 -3.23 -18.66
CA GLY A 295 32.55 -2.83 -17.39
C GLY A 295 31.06 -2.51 -17.45
N HIS A 296 30.39 -2.81 -18.57
CA HIS A 296 28.93 -2.77 -18.73
C HIS A 296 28.27 -1.38 -18.57
N ALA A 297 29.05 -0.30 -18.59
CA ALA A 297 28.56 1.08 -18.51
C ALA A 297 29.33 2.02 -19.46
N ALA A 298 28.67 3.09 -19.89
CA ALA A 298 29.33 4.16 -20.63
C ALA A 298 30.38 4.89 -19.77
N ILE A 299 30.07 5.09 -18.47
CA ILE A 299 31.01 5.58 -17.44
C ILE A 299 31.01 4.58 -16.27
N ARG A 300 32.18 4.07 -15.88
CA ARG A 300 32.37 3.13 -14.76
C ARG A 300 33.38 3.65 -13.74
N LEU A 301 32.96 3.74 -12.49
CA LEU A 301 33.78 4.10 -11.33
C LEU A 301 33.93 2.87 -10.42
N ALA A 302 35.07 2.19 -10.48
CA ALA A 302 35.30 0.93 -9.76
C ALA A 302 36.38 1.08 -8.69
N GLY A 303 36.00 1.01 -7.42
CA GLY A 303 36.92 1.19 -6.28
C GLY A 303 37.56 2.58 -6.17
N LEU A 304 37.03 3.57 -6.90
CA LEU A 304 37.51 4.96 -6.84
C LEU A 304 36.86 5.69 -5.67
N SER A 305 37.59 6.62 -5.05
CA SER A 305 37.07 7.45 -3.95
C SER A 305 37.34 8.94 -4.16
N ASP A 306 36.56 9.80 -3.51
CA ASP A 306 36.68 11.26 -3.61
C ASP A 306 36.55 11.75 -5.07
N VAL A 307 35.59 11.18 -5.81
CA VAL A 307 35.37 11.43 -7.24
C VAL A 307 34.14 12.30 -7.46
N THR A 308 34.24 13.28 -8.35
CA THR A 308 33.06 13.98 -8.91
C THR A 308 32.91 13.65 -10.39
N VAL A 309 31.74 13.20 -10.84
CA VAL A 309 31.33 13.28 -12.25
C VAL A 309 30.39 14.46 -12.39
N GLU A 310 30.87 15.53 -13.03
CA GLU A 310 30.13 16.78 -13.18
C GLU A 310 29.75 17.01 -14.64
N PHE A 311 28.46 17.23 -14.86
CA PHE A 311 27.92 17.76 -16.11
C PHE A 311 27.69 19.26 -15.95
N ALA A 312 28.14 20.04 -16.93
CA ALA A 312 27.76 21.44 -17.05
C ALA A 312 26.24 21.55 -17.32
N PRO A 313 25.58 22.67 -16.97
CA PRO A 313 24.19 22.89 -17.33
C PRO A 313 23.95 22.71 -18.83
N GLY A 314 22.94 21.91 -19.19
CA GLY A 314 22.63 21.55 -20.58
C GLY A 314 23.49 20.42 -21.19
N ALA A 315 24.53 19.95 -20.50
CA ALA A 315 25.29 18.77 -20.94
C ALA A 315 24.50 17.47 -20.69
N ARG A 316 24.58 16.51 -21.62
CA ARG A 316 23.95 15.19 -21.46
C ARG A 316 24.76 14.06 -22.08
N LEU A 317 24.62 12.86 -21.54
CA LEU A 317 25.03 11.60 -22.13
C LEU A 317 23.86 11.02 -22.93
N LEU A 318 24.01 10.98 -24.25
CA LEU A 318 22.99 10.49 -25.19
C LEU A 318 23.33 9.04 -25.59
N MET A 319 22.64 8.09 -24.97
CA MET A 319 22.81 6.66 -25.20
C MET A 319 22.16 6.27 -26.54
N ASP A 320 22.98 5.80 -27.48
CA ASP A 320 22.59 5.37 -28.84
C ASP A 320 23.09 3.94 -29.10
N ASN A 321 22.98 3.09 -28.07
CA ASN A 321 23.60 1.77 -27.98
C ASN A 321 22.61 0.64 -27.66
N LEU A 322 21.36 0.77 -28.08
CA LEU A 322 20.42 -0.37 -28.05
C LEU A 322 20.88 -1.46 -29.03
N ASP A 323 20.52 -2.72 -28.75
CA ASP A 323 20.75 -3.85 -29.67
C ASP A 323 19.78 -3.84 -30.86
N ALA A 324 19.94 -4.81 -31.77
CA ALA A 324 19.09 -4.93 -32.96
C ALA A 324 17.61 -5.29 -32.67
N ALA A 325 17.28 -5.68 -31.44
CA ALA A 325 15.91 -5.93 -30.98
C ALA A 325 15.35 -4.75 -30.13
N GLY A 326 16.14 -3.69 -29.91
CA GLY A 326 15.76 -2.51 -29.13
C GLY A 326 16.00 -2.64 -27.62
N HIS A 327 16.77 -3.63 -27.17
CA HIS A 327 17.15 -3.79 -25.77
C HIS A 327 18.37 -2.96 -25.38
N GLY A 328 18.50 -2.62 -24.10
CA GLY A 328 19.72 -1.99 -23.58
C GLY A 328 20.94 -2.93 -23.61
N THR A 329 22.13 -2.34 -23.77
CA THR A 329 23.41 -3.09 -23.78
C THR A 329 24.41 -2.64 -22.71
N SER A 330 24.11 -1.56 -21.99
CA SER A 330 24.92 -1.00 -20.90
C SER A 330 24.06 -0.12 -19.97
N HIS A 331 24.55 0.09 -18.76
CA HIS A 331 24.16 1.23 -17.92
C HIS A 331 24.66 2.55 -18.52
N GLY A 332 24.12 3.68 -18.04
CA GLY A 332 24.69 5.01 -18.23
C GLY A 332 25.97 5.18 -17.41
N ILE A 333 25.81 5.46 -16.12
CA ILE A 333 26.92 5.55 -15.15
C ILE A 333 26.81 4.42 -14.13
N ARG A 334 27.91 3.70 -13.86
CA ARG A 334 27.99 2.65 -12.84
C ARG A 334 29.06 2.93 -11.78
N ILE A 335 28.71 2.76 -10.51
CA ILE A 335 29.60 2.87 -9.34
C ILE A 335 29.67 1.49 -8.68
N GLU A 336 30.87 0.93 -8.49
CA GLU A 336 31.05 -0.41 -7.93
C GLU A 336 32.36 -0.62 -7.16
N GLY A 337 32.46 -1.76 -6.48
CA GLY A 337 33.55 -2.11 -5.57
C GLY A 337 33.56 -1.24 -4.31
N ALA A 338 34.68 -1.24 -3.59
CA ALA A 338 34.90 -0.38 -2.42
C ALA A 338 35.11 1.11 -2.79
N ALA A 339 34.09 1.73 -3.39
CA ALA A 339 34.07 3.14 -3.75
C ALA A 339 33.51 4.00 -2.61
N SER A 340 34.03 5.22 -2.42
CA SER A 340 33.53 6.12 -1.37
C SER A 340 33.56 7.60 -1.77
N HIS A 341 32.65 8.41 -1.23
CA HIS A 341 32.64 9.87 -1.46
C HIS A 341 32.52 10.22 -2.96
N VAL A 342 31.58 9.56 -3.64
CA VAL A 342 31.36 9.72 -5.08
C VAL A 342 30.16 10.62 -5.34
N THR A 343 30.37 11.74 -6.02
CA THR A 343 29.31 12.69 -6.38
C THR A 343 29.04 12.65 -7.88
N ILE A 344 27.78 12.44 -8.27
CA ILE A 344 27.26 12.59 -9.62
C ILE A 344 26.41 13.86 -9.65
N LEU A 345 26.84 14.87 -10.42
CA LEU A 345 26.29 16.23 -10.37
C LEU A 345 25.75 16.69 -11.74
N ASN A 346 24.48 17.09 -11.75
CA ASN A 346 23.70 17.57 -12.90
C ASN A 346 23.61 16.58 -14.10
N ALA A 347 23.97 15.31 -13.89
CA ALA A 347 24.10 14.35 -14.99
C ALA A 347 22.74 14.03 -15.62
N THR A 348 22.60 14.29 -16.92
CA THR A 348 21.45 13.82 -17.72
C THR A 348 21.87 12.61 -18.56
N VAL A 349 21.19 11.49 -18.38
CA VAL A 349 21.34 10.26 -19.20
C VAL A 349 20.06 10.04 -19.99
N GLU A 350 20.15 10.04 -21.32
CA GLU A 350 19.00 9.96 -22.21
C GLU A 350 19.20 8.85 -23.24
N TRP A 351 18.29 7.88 -23.30
CA TRP A 351 18.23 6.96 -24.44
C TRP A 351 17.53 7.64 -25.61
N LYS A 352 18.31 7.85 -26.68
CA LYS A 352 17.93 8.54 -27.92
C LYS A 352 16.71 7.89 -28.62
N THR A 353 16.59 6.58 -28.49
CA THR A 353 15.45 5.78 -28.95
C THR A 353 14.83 5.13 -27.72
N ARG A 354 13.50 5.16 -27.59
CA ARG A 354 12.81 4.44 -26.52
C ARG A 354 13.05 2.92 -26.69
N PRO A 355 13.53 2.20 -25.66
CA PRO A 355 13.75 0.76 -25.76
C PRO A 355 12.44 -0.02 -26.00
N SER A 356 12.54 -1.20 -26.60
CA SER A 356 11.39 -2.01 -27.00
C SER A 356 10.72 -2.76 -25.83
N ALA A 357 11.51 -3.18 -24.83
CA ALA A 357 11.06 -3.91 -23.65
C ALA A 357 12.03 -3.69 -22.46
N ARG A 358 11.54 -3.93 -21.22
CA ARG A 358 12.37 -3.87 -20.00
C ARG A 358 13.55 -4.83 -20.16
N SER A 359 14.75 -4.28 -20.12
CA SER A 359 16.00 -4.97 -20.50
C SER A 359 17.20 -4.27 -19.88
N PHE A 360 18.39 -4.87 -19.97
CA PHE A 360 19.58 -4.42 -19.25
C PHE A 360 20.01 -2.98 -19.57
N GLY A 361 19.86 -2.06 -18.62
CA GLY A 361 20.38 -0.69 -18.74
C GLY A 361 19.71 0.31 -17.80
N ASP A 362 20.31 0.52 -16.64
CA ASP A 362 19.92 1.58 -15.71
C ASP A 362 20.58 2.91 -16.09
N GLY A 363 19.92 4.04 -15.83
CA GLY A 363 20.56 5.35 -15.99
C GLY A 363 21.76 5.53 -15.05
N PHE A 364 21.54 5.22 -13.78
CA PHE A 364 22.55 5.16 -12.73
C PHE A 364 22.50 3.81 -12.00
N SER A 365 23.61 3.07 -11.98
CA SER A 365 23.72 1.76 -11.33
C SER A 365 24.76 1.82 -10.21
N ILE A 366 24.34 1.72 -8.95
CA ILE A 366 25.23 1.79 -7.79
C ILE A 366 25.20 0.44 -7.09
N LEU A 367 26.35 -0.21 -6.98
CA LEU A 367 26.44 -1.62 -6.58
C LEU A 367 27.65 -1.85 -5.66
N GLY A 368 27.39 -1.92 -4.36
CA GLY A 368 28.36 -2.31 -3.33
C GLY A 368 28.15 -3.73 -2.84
N TRP A 369 28.28 -3.91 -1.54
CA TRP A 369 28.11 -5.15 -0.81
C TRP A 369 27.48 -4.80 0.55
N PRO A 370 26.30 -5.37 0.92
CA PRO A 370 25.55 -5.01 2.13
C PRO A 370 26.13 -5.63 3.40
N SER A 371 27.40 -5.36 3.68
CA SER A 371 28.05 -5.67 4.95
C SER A 371 29.31 -4.84 5.14
N ASP A 372 29.63 -4.55 6.40
CA ASP A 372 30.94 -4.02 6.81
C ASP A 372 32.05 -5.10 6.76
N SER A 373 31.68 -6.38 6.62
CA SER A 373 32.61 -7.50 6.40
C SER A 373 32.75 -7.85 4.92
N PRO A 374 33.91 -8.35 4.45
CA PRO A 374 34.07 -8.82 3.08
C PRO A 374 33.05 -9.93 2.71
N PRO A 375 32.64 -10.04 1.43
CA PRO A 375 31.75 -11.11 0.99
C PRO A 375 32.40 -12.49 1.19
N PRO A 376 31.63 -13.53 1.58
CA PRO A 376 32.17 -14.86 1.81
C PRO A 376 32.72 -15.53 0.53
N PRO A 377 33.59 -16.56 0.67
CA PRO A 377 34.23 -17.22 -0.47
C PRO A 377 33.25 -17.76 -1.51
N GLY A 378 33.59 -17.60 -2.78
CA GLY A 378 32.75 -18.02 -3.92
C GLY A 378 31.95 -16.88 -4.57
N TRP A 379 31.86 -15.71 -3.93
CA TRP A 379 31.33 -14.49 -4.53
C TRP A 379 32.17 -14.02 -5.73
N THR A 380 31.49 -13.58 -6.80
CA THR A 380 32.12 -13.05 -8.02
C THR A 380 31.57 -11.68 -8.45
N GLY A 381 30.56 -11.14 -7.76
CA GLY A 381 30.04 -9.79 -7.97
C GLY A 381 30.88 -8.67 -7.34
N SER A 382 30.31 -7.46 -7.28
CA SER A 382 30.93 -6.28 -6.65
C SER A 382 31.44 -6.53 -5.21
N THR A 383 32.63 -6.05 -4.88
CA THR A 383 33.31 -6.37 -3.61
C THR A 383 33.54 -5.15 -2.73
N GLY A 384 33.06 -5.23 -1.49
CA GLY A 384 33.18 -4.16 -0.50
C GLY A 384 32.07 -3.11 -0.62
N THR A 385 31.90 -2.34 0.45
CA THR A 385 30.84 -1.34 0.57
C THR A 385 31.07 -0.16 -0.38
N VAL A 386 30.03 0.20 -1.16
CA VAL A 386 29.95 1.53 -1.75
C VAL A 386 29.36 2.47 -0.70
N SER A 387 30.01 3.60 -0.41
CA SER A 387 29.54 4.52 0.64
C SER A 387 29.61 6.00 0.27
N ASN A 388 28.85 6.85 0.96
CA ASN A 388 28.91 8.31 0.82
C ASN A 388 28.69 8.75 -0.64
N VAL A 389 27.63 8.23 -1.29
CA VAL A 389 27.31 8.50 -2.69
C VAL A 389 26.25 9.60 -2.79
N SER A 390 26.51 10.63 -3.59
CA SER A 390 25.59 11.74 -3.82
C SER A 390 25.15 11.80 -5.29
N LEU A 391 23.84 11.77 -5.56
CA LEU A 391 23.24 11.92 -6.88
C LEU A 391 22.39 13.22 -6.89
N VAL A 392 22.91 14.28 -7.50
CA VAL A 392 22.41 15.65 -7.33
C VAL A 392 21.99 16.27 -8.65
N ASN A 393 20.74 16.77 -8.74
CA ASN A 393 20.12 17.37 -9.92
C ASN A 393 20.18 16.47 -11.17
N ALA A 394 20.16 15.16 -11.00
CA ALA A 394 20.35 14.20 -12.08
C ALA A 394 19.02 13.83 -12.76
N ARG A 395 19.08 13.51 -14.06
CA ARG A 395 17.91 13.19 -14.88
C ARG A 395 18.15 11.95 -15.73
N VAL A 396 17.13 11.09 -15.83
CA VAL A 396 17.12 9.92 -16.72
C VAL A 396 15.88 9.92 -17.59
N VAL A 397 16.06 9.59 -18.88
CA VAL A 397 14.98 9.51 -19.87
C VAL A 397 15.09 8.21 -20.67
N ASN A 398 13.97 7.47 -20.78
CA ASN A 398 13.82 6.24 -21.56
C ASN A 398 14.78 5.09 -21.17
N ALA A 399 15.15 4.94 -19.89
CA ALA A 399 16.04 3.84 -19.49
C ALA A 399 15.43 2.44 -19.79
N PRO A 400 16.22 1.50 -20.38
CA PRO A 400 15.84 0.10 -20.54
C PRO A 400 15.41 -0.60 -19.24
N GLN A 401 15.95 -0.16 -18.11
CA GLN A 401 15.67 -0.68 -16.78
C GLN A 401 15.25 0.47 -15.84
N THR A 402 15.97 0.72 -14.74
CA THR A 402 15.61 1.78 -13.78
C THR A 402 16.12 3.16 -14.19
N GLY A 403 15.54 4.21 -13.59
CA GLY A 403 16.15 5.53 -13.59
C GLY A 403 17.47 5.49 -12.80
N ALA A 404 17.38 5.16 -11.52
CA ALA A 404 18.53 4.85 -10.70
C ALA A 404 18.26 3.66 -9.78
N VAL A 405 19.25 2.77 -9.65
CA VAL A 405 19.23 1.63 -8.73
C VAL A 405 20.45 1.65 -7.82
N PHE A 406 20.21 1.48 -6.52
CA PHE A 406 21.23 1.38 -5.48
C PHE A 406 21.10 0.01 -4.79
N MET A 407 22.21 -0.74 -4.78
CA MET A 407 22.30 -2.08 -4.20
C MET A 407 23.51 -2.18 -3.29
N GLY A 408 23.32 -2.54 -2.02
CA GLY A 408 24.45 -2.76 -1.09
C GLY A 408 25.29 -1.51 -0.80
N ALA A 409 24.70 -0.32 -0.85
CA ALA A 409 25.36 0.96 -0.58
C ALA A 409 24.94 1.54 0.78
N SER A 410 25.81 2.34 1.39
CA SER A 410 25.48 3.09 2.61
C SER A 410 25.71 4.58 2.49
N ASP A 411 25.00 5.37 3.31
CA ASP A 411 25.22 6.82 3.40
C ASP A 411 24.96 7.49 2.03
N VAL A 412 23.80 7.17 1.45
CA VAL A 412 23.39 7.59 0.10
C VAL A 412 22.57 8.88 0.19
N THR A 413 22.85 9.85 -0.67
CA THR A 413 22.05 11.07 -0.81
C THR A 413 21.58 11.21 -2.26
N VAL A 414 20.28 11.38 -2.46
CA VAL A 414 19.66 11.67 -3.76
C VAL A 414 18.90 12.98 -3.64
N THR A 415 19.22 13.97 -4.46
CA THR A 415 18.62 15.31 -4.38
C THR A 415 18.18 15.81 -5.77
N ASN A 416 16.93 16.23 -5.91
CA ASN A 416 16.32 16.68 -7.17
C ASN A 416 16.51 15.65 -8.32
N PHE A 417 16.17 14.39 -8.09
CA PHE A 417 16.27 13.35 -9.11
C PHE A 417 15.02 13.29 -9.98
N THR A 418 15.19 13.09 -11.29
CA THR A 418 14.06 12.96 -12.23
C THR A 418 14.21 11.73 -13.13
N ALA A 419 13.22 10.84 -13.12
CA ALA A 419 13.15 9.67 -13.98
C ALA A 419 11.90 9.75 -14.88
N VAL A 420 12.08 9.68 -16.21
CA VAL A 420 10.98 9.80 -17.19
C VAL A 420 10.98 8.63 -18.16
N GLY A 421 9.87 7.89 -18.21
CA GLY A 421 9.66 6.84 -19.20
C GLY A 421 10.58 5.63 -19.07
N THR A 422 11.12 5.36 -17.87
CA THR A 422 11.88 4.14 -17.57
C THR A 422 11.01 2.91 -17.81
N LEU A 423 11.60 1.78 -18.23
CA LEU A 423 10.83 0.53 -18.43
C LEU A 423 10.81 -0.37 -17.19
N GLY A 424 11.61 -0.04 -16.18
CA GLY A 424 11.38 -0.40 -14.80
C GLY A 424 11.18 0.84 -13.92
N ASP A 425 11.71 0.73 -12.71
CA ASP A 425 11.53 1.62 -11.58
C ASP A 425 12.03 3.06 -11.84
N GLY A 426 11.47 4.04 -11.14
CA GLY A 426 12.02 5.39 -11.10
C GLY A 426 13.32 5.45 -10.31
N LEU A 427 13.23 5.19 -9.01
CA LEU A 427 14.35 5.16 -8.06
C LEU A 427 14.21 3.93 -7.13
N HIS A 428 15.20 3.02 -7.16
CA HIS A 428 15.15 1.74 -6.45
C HIS A 428 16.29 1.54 -5.46
N PHE A 429 15.96 1.05 -4.26
CA PHE A 429 16.89 0.74 -3.17
C PHE A 429 16.70 -0.71 -2.69
N ASN A 430 17.69 -1.56 -2.95
CA ASN A 430 17.77 -2.93 -2.44
C ASN A 430 18.97 -3.10 -1.50
N ALA A 431 18.73 -3.60 -0.29
CA ALA A 431 19.75 -3.87 0.72
C ALA A 431 20.71 -2.69 1.03
N ASN A 432 20.20 -1.46 1.19
CA ASN A 432 21.02 -0.28 1.53
C ASN A 432 20.90 0.08 3.02
N ARG A 433 21.58 1.14 3.47
CA ARG A 433 21.31 1.78 4.77
C ARG A 433 21.64 3.26 4.76
N ARG A 434 20.93 4.06 5.56
CA ARG A 434 21.11 5.51 5.71
C ARG A 434 21.00 6.23 4.36
N VAL A 435 19.88 6.01 3.67
CA VAL A 435 19.52 6.70 2.44
C VAL A 435 18.77 7.98 2.78
N THR A 436 19.12 9.10 2.15
CA THR A 436 18.35 10.35 2.15
C THR A 436 17.91 10.64 0.72
N VAL A 437 16.61 10.71 0.47
CA VAL A 437 16.03 11.19 -0.80
C VAL A 437 15.32 12.52 -0.55
N ASP A 438 15.63 13.55 -1.32
CA ASP A 438 14.97 14.86 -1.21
C ASP A 438 14.68 15.43 -2.60
N GLY A 439 13.42 15.40 -3.01
CA GLY A 439 13.00 15.76 -4.36
C GLY A 439 13.16 14.60 -5.35
N LEU A 440 12.08 13.84 -5.56
CA LEU A 440 11.95 12.86 -6.64
C LEU A 440 10.81 13.24 -7.59
N LEU A 441 11.06 13.24 -8.89
CA LEU A 441 10.04 13.29 -9.93
C LEU A 441 10.11 12.04 -10.81
N ALA A 442 9.18 11.11 -10.62
CA ALA A 442 9.05 9.88 -11.41
C ALA A 442 7.82 9.98 -12.34
N GLN A 443 8.03 9.87 -13.66
CA GLN A 443 6.97 10.07 -14.65
C GLN A 443 6.89 8.91 -15.65
N ASN A 444 5.74 8.26 -15.75
CA ASN A 444 5.46 7.15 -16.67
C ASN A 444 6.49 6.01 -16.55
N THR A 445 6.79 5.60 -15.31
CA THR A 445 7.69 4.48 -15.00
C THR A 445 7.01 3.14 -15.30
N GLY A 446 7.74 2.21 -15.88
CA GLY A 446 7.25 0.85 -16.20
C GLY A 446 7.05 -0.05 -14.98
N ASP A 447 7.53 0.39 -13.81
CA ASP A 447 7.37 -0.25 -12.51
C ASP A 447 7.25 0.85 -11.42
N ASP A 448 7.48 0.50 -10.16
CA ASP A 448 7.40 1.39 -8.98
C ASP A 448 8.12 2.75 -9.16
N GLY A 449 7.51 3.85 -8.67
CA GLY A 449 8.10 5.19 -8.76
C GLY A 449 9.28 5.39 -7.81
N LEU A 450 9.07 5.07 -6.53
CA LEU A 450 10.08 4.94 -5.48
C LEU A 450 9.95 3.56 -4.84
N ALA A 451 11.04 2.80 -4.81
CA ALA A 451 11.06 1.44 -4.27
C ALA A 451 12.12 1.28 -3.18
N PHE A 452 11.71 0.96 -1.95
CA PHE A 452 12.58 0.44 -0.90
C PHE A 452 12.28 -1.06 -0.74
N VAL A 453 12.95 -1.90 -1.53
CA VAL A 453 12.63 -3.33 -1.68
C VAL A 453 13.84 -4.19 -1.35
N THR A 454 13.81 -4.86 -0.19
CA THR A 454 14.85 -5.82 0.22
C THR A 454 14.27 -7.23 0.32
N TYR A 455 14.96 -8.18 -0.30
CA TYR A 455 14.53 -9.57 -0.42
C TYR A 455 15.08 -10.43 0.72
N TYR A 456 14.60 -11.67 0.85
CA TYR A 456 14.99 -12.59 1.91
C TYR A 456 15.04 -14.05 1.42
N ASP A 457 16.13 -14.75 1.75
CA ASP A 457 16.26 -16.20 1.75
C ASP A 457 16.89 -16.63 3.08
N PRO A 458 16.31 -17.61 3.79
CA PRO A 458 16.80 -18.03 5.10
C PRO A 458 18.18 -18.72 5.06
N THR A 459 18.56 -19.35 3.95
CA THR A 459 19.67 -20.32 3.90
C THR A 459 20.65 -20.11 2.74
N GLN A 460 20.17 -19.62 1.60
CA GLN A 460 21.01 -19.28 0.46
C GLN A 460 21.30 -17.77 0.48
N PRO A 461 22.49 -17.31 0.89
CA PRO A 461 22.97 -16.07 0.31
C PRO A 461 22.94 -16.23 -1.21
N TRP A 462 22.47 -15.21 -1.93
CA TRP A 462 22.51 -15.15 -3.39
C TRP A 462 21.91 -16.38 -4.11
N THR A 463 20.66 -16.72 -3.76
CA THR A 463 19.76 -17.68 -4.46
C THR A 463 19.70 -17.46 -5.98
N TYR A 464 19.93 -16.22 -6.43
CA TYR A 464 19.93 -15.82 -7.84
C TYR A 464 21.33 -15.89 -8.52
N GLY A 465 22.31 -16.48 -7.83
CA GLY A 465 23.68 -16.68 -8.29
C GLY A 465 24.69 -15.70 -7.65
N PRO A 466 25.97 -16.09 -7.46
CA PRO A 466 26.96 -15.34 -6.68
C PRO A 466 27.54 -14.11 -7.41
N GLY A 467 26.71 -13.38 -8.16
CA GLY A 467 27.05 -12.15 -8.88
C GLY A 467 26.20 -10.96 -8.41
N ASP A 468 26.14 -9.90 -9.22
CA ASP A 468 25.69 -8.52 -8.92
C ASP A 468 24.23 -8.29 -8.45
N GLY A 469 23.70 -9.12 -7.56
CA GLY A 469 22.39 -8.97 -6.93
C GLY A 469 21.20 -9.52 -7.75
N PRO A 470 19.96 -9.27 -7.28
CA PRO A 470 19.64 -8.48 -6.09
C PRO A 470 20.01 -9.20 -4.78
N PHE A 471 20.20 -8.41 -3.72
CA PHE A 471 20.59 -8.91 -2.40
C PHE A 471 19.37 -9.40 -1.59
N ASN A 472 19.57 -10.52 -0.89
CA ASN A 472 18.50 -11.29 -0.26
C ASN A 472 18.91 -12.03 1.02
N GLN A 473 20.04 -11.70 1.65
CA GLN A 473 20.57 -12.48 2.77
C GLN A 473 19.72 -12.35 4.05
N SER A 474 19.52 -13.45 4.78
CA SER A 474 18.76 -13.44 6.04
C SER A 474 19.35 -12.58 7.16
N GLY A 475 20.65 -12.24 7.09
CA GLY A 475 21.39 -11.48 8.10
C GLY A 475 21.56 -9.97 7.83
N LEU A 476 20.73 -9.35 6.98
CA LEU A 476 20.92 -7.95 6.54
C LEU A 476 20.75 -6.91 7.67
N GLY A 477 19.78 -7.07 8.58
CA GLY A 477 19.60 -6.15 9.73
C GLY A 477 19.37 -4.70 9.31
N GLU A 478 20.24 -3.77 9.74
CA GLU A 478 20.24 -2.37 9.27
C GLU A 478 20.34 -2.23 7.74
N TRP A 479 20.88 -3.23 7.04
CA TRP A 479 20.94 -3.21 5.57
C TRP A 479 19.57 -3.45 4.90
N ASN A 480 18.48 -3.65 5.64
CA ASN A 480 17.11 -3.69 5.09
C ASN A 480 16.58 -2.27 4.76
N ASN A 481 17.38 -1.45 4.06
CA ASN A 481 17.16 -0.02 3.84
C ASN A 481 17.08 0.82 5.15
N GLY A 482 17.73 0.35 6.22
CA GLY A 482 17.65 0.90 7.60
C GLY A 482 18.13 2.33 7.78
N GLY A 483 17.39 3.09 8.59
CA GLY A 483 17.70 4.48 8.96
C GLY A 483 17.55 5.45 7.79
N SER A 484 16.59 5.21 6.90
CA SER A 484 16.41 5.96 5.65
C SER A 484 15.26 6.96 5.71
N VAL A 485 15.40 8.08 4.98
CA VAL A 485 14.41 9.16 4.90
C VAL A 485 14.17 9.54 3.44
N ALA A 486 12.91 9.78 3.06
CA ALA A 486 12.52 10.29 1.75
C ALA A 486 11.49 11.42 1.85
N SER A 487 11.74 12.54 1.18
CA SER A 487 10.88 13.74 1.16
C SER A 487 10.69 14.34 -0.24
N HIS A 488 9.59 15.05 -0.44
CA HIS A 488 9.23 15.74 -1.68
C HIS A 488 9.15 14.79 -2.89
N ILE A 489 8.27 13.79 -2.80
CA ILE A 489 8.15 12.66 -3.73
C ILE A 489 6.93 12.86 -4.65
N THR A 490 7.15 13.06 -5.95
CA THR A 490 6.08 13.16 -6.97
C THR A 490 6.16 12.01 -7.96
N VAL A 491 5.07 11.24 -8.10
CA VAL A 491 4.96 10.13 -9.06
C VAL A 491 3.72 10.27 -9.92
N THR A 492 3.85 10.17 -11.25
CA THR A 492 2.74 10.37 -12.19
C THR A 492 2.77 9.37 -13.34
N GLY A 493 1.74 8.52 -13.44
CA GLY A 493 1.54 7.60 -14.56
C GLY A 493 2.50 6.41 -14.61
N GLY A 494 2.11 5.36 -15.34
CA GLY A 494 2.87 4.12 -15.49
C GLY A 494 2.12 2.89 -14.98
N ALA A 495 2.85 1.83 -14.63
CA ALA A 495 2.32 0.61 -14.00
C ALA A 495 2.85 0.44 -12.57
N ALA A 496 2.33 -0.53 -11.79
CA ALA A 496 2.72 -0.76 -10.39
C ALA A 496 2.57 0.50 -9.48
N SER A 497 3.34 0.61 -8.40
CA SER A 497 3.07 1.51 -7.28
C SER A 497 3.67 2.91 -7.46
N GLY A 498 3.06 3.93 -6.84
CA GLY A 498 3.70 5.22 -6.61
C GLY A 498 4.94 5.07 -5.75
N VAL A 499 4.74 4.64 -4.51
CA VAL A 499 5.81 4.31 -3.55
C VAL A 499 5.59 2.90 -3.00
N ARG A 500 6.68 2.12 -2.88
CA ARG A 500 6.66 0.76 -2.33
C ARG A 500 7.71 0.56 -1.24
N VAL A 501 7.31 -0.13 -0.16
CA VAL A 501 8.22 -0.59 0.92
C VAL A 501 8.01 -2.07 1.19
N GLN A 502 9.01 -2.90 0.87
CA GLN A 502 8.95 -4.35 0.97
C GLN A 502 10.21 -4.89 1.65
N GLY A 503 10.05 -5.64 2.75
CA GLY A 503 11.18 -6.09 3.59
C GLY A 503 12.01 -4.94 4.18
N GLY A 504 11.41 -3.75 4.37
CA GLY A 504 12.11 -2.55 4.86
C GLY A 504 12.16 -2.46 6.38
N TYR A 505 13.20 -1.81 6.92
CA TYR A 505 13.37 -1.54 8.35
C TYR A 505 13.67 -0.05 8.58
N ASP A 506 13.13 0.58 9.62
CA ASP A 506 13.41 1.97 10.04
C ASP A 506 13.48 2.98 8.88
N ILE A 507 12.35 3.16 8.18
CA ILE A 507 12.21 4.05 7.01
C ILE A 507 11.16 5.11 7.30
N THR A 508 11.46 6.38 6.99
CA THR A 508 10.49 7.48 7.04
C THR A 508 10.28 8.09 5.66
N ILE A 509 9.03 8.27 5.24
CA ILE A 509 8.64 8.88 3.96
C ILE A 509 7.60 9.97 4.24
N THR A 510 7.75 11.16 3.65
CA THR A 510 6.85 12.32 3.86
C THR A 510 6.76 13.17 2.58
N ASP A 511 5.72 14.01 2.46
CA ASP A 511 5.38 14.82 1.29
C ASP A 511 5.35 14.00 -0.01
N VAL A 512 4.30 13.20 -0.17
CA VAL A 512 4.16 12.22 -1.25
C VAL A 512 2.91 12.53 -2.10
N THR A 513 3.11 12.84 -3.37
CA THR A 513 2.04 12.98 -4.37
C THR A 513 2.10 11.85 -5.39
N VAL A 514 1.00 11.09 -5.53
CA VAL A 514 0.86 10.02 -6.54
C VAL A 514 -0.39 10.22 -7.40
N THR A 515 -0.23 10.15 -8.72
CA THR A 515 -1.33 10.27 -9.68
C THR A 515 -1.29 9.19 -10.75
N GLY A 516 -2.41 8.51 -11.01
CA GLY A 516 -2.60 7.65 -12.19
C GLY A 516 -1.71 6.41 -12.25
N LYS A 517 -1.42 5.81 -11.10
CA LYS A 517 -0.66 4.54 -10.93
C LYS A 517 -1.63 3.38 -10.65
N GLU A 518 -1.11 2.15 -10.63
CA GLU A 518 -1.89 0.97 -10.25
C GLU A 518 -2.20 1.04 -8.75
N PHE A 519 -1.14 1.19 -7.94
CA PHE A 519 -1.22 1.43 -6.50
C PHE A 519 -0.68 2.82 -6.17
N GLY A 520 -1.29 3.53 -5.22
CA GLY A 520 -0.73 4.79 -4.69
C GLY A 520 0.48 4.51 -3.81
N LEU A 521 0.22 3.87 -2.66
CA LEU A 521 1.23 3.31 -1.77
C LEU A 521 1.08 1.78 -1.70
N GLN A 522 2.19 1.06 -1.61
CA GLN A 522 2.20 -0.37 -1.29
C GLN A 522 3.21 -0.68 -0.17
N VAL A 523 2.75 -1.34 0.90
CA VAL A 523 3.64 -1.93 1.92
C VAL A 523 3.31 -3.41 2.02
N ASN A 524 4.26 -4.28 1.68
CA ASN A 524 3.99 -5.70 1.54
C ASN A 524 5.10 -6.62 2.05
N SER A 525 4.72 -7.86 2.33
CA SER A 525 5.61 -9.02 2.43
C SER A 525 5.31 -10.02 1.32
N ALA A 526 6.18 -11.02 1.14
CA ALA A 526 5.97 -12.06 0.14
C ALA A 526 6.73 -13.36 0.46
N LYS A 527 6.14 -14.51 0.12
CA LYS A 527 6.84 -15.77 -0.08
C LYS A 527 6.75 -16.17 -1.55
N ALA A 528 7.87 -16.54 -2.16
CA ALA A 528 7.90 -17.05 -3.53
C ALA A 528 7.13 -18.37 -3.66
N SER A 529 6.26 -18.47 -4.68
CA SER A 529 5.50 -19.67 -5.03
C SER A 529 6.06 -20.40 -6.26
N GLY A 530 6.74 -19.68 -7.15
CA GLY A 530 7.39 -20.23 -8.34
C GLY A 530 8.58 -19.42 -8.85
N PRO A 531 9.22 -19.85 -9.96
CA PRO A 531 10.38 -19.17 -10.53
C PRO A 531 10.03 -17.77 -11.05
N GLY A 532 10.70 -16.74 -10.50
CA GLY A 532 10.46 -15.33 -10.82
C GLY A 532 9.67 -14.58 -9.75
N ASP A 533 9.10 -15.27 -8.77
CA ASP A 533 8.57 -14.65 -7.56
C ASP A 533 9.71 -14.21 -6.62
N TRP A 534 9.39 -13.26 -5.74
CA TRP A 534 10.31 -12.70 -4.76
C TRP A 534 9.84 -13.01 -3.34
N THR A 535 10.79 -13.38 -2.47
CA THR A 535 10.55 -13.57 -1.03
C THR A 535 11.05 -12.34 -0.27
N SER A 536 10.29 -11.85 0.71
CA SER A 536 10.64 -10.72 1.57
C SER A 536 9.89 -10.80 2.91
N LEU A 537 10.57 -10.38 3.98
CA LEU A 537 9.94 -10.25 5.30
C LEU A 537 8.87 -9.15 5.33
N ALA A 538 8.07 -9.11 6.39
CA ALA A 538 7.24 -7.96 6.72
C ALA A 538 8.11 -6.76 7.13
N SER A 539 7.76 -5.58 6.61
CA SER A 539 8.47 -4.33 6.89
C SER A 539 8.20 -3.84 8.31
N ARG A 540 9.20 -3.24 8.99
CA ARG A 540 9.16 -2.87 10.42
C ARG A 540 9.60 -1.42 10.65
N ASP A 541 9.02 -0.76 11.65
CA ASP A 541 9.35 0.63 12.02
C ASP A 541 9.23 1.66 10.87
N VAL A 542 8.40 1.38 9.87
CA VAL A 542 8.18 2.23 8.69
C VAL A 542 7.14 3.32 8.98
N ARG A 543 7.40 4.55 8.58
CA ARG A 543 6.48 5.69 8.75
C ARG A 543 6.27 6.39 7.41
N ILE A 544 5.01 6.57 7.03
CA ILE A 544 4.63 7.30 5.82
C ILE A 544 3.59 8.36 6.22
N SER A 545 3.87 9.64 5.94
CA SER A 545 2.96 10.76 6.27
C SER A 545 2.81 11.76 5.12
N ASP A 546 1.84 12.66 5.23
CA ASP A 546 1.65 13.82 4.34
C ASP A 546 1.47 13.40 2.87
N VAL A 547 0.43 12.61 2.59
CA VAL A 547 0.27 11.90 1.32
C VAL A 547 -0.98 12.36 0.56
N THR A 548 -0.85 12.62 -0.74
CA THR A 548 -1.96 12.84 -1.67
C THR A 548 -1.94 11.77 -2.78
N ILE A 549 -3.03 11.02 -2.93
CA ILE A 549 -3.21 9.97 -3.94
C ILE A 549 -4.39 10.33 -4.84
N SER A 550 -4.26 10.12 -6.16
CA SER A 550 -5.29 10.53 -7.13
C SER A 550 -5.41 9.59 -8.33
N GLY A 551 -6.63 9.12 -8.61
CA GLY A 551 -6.96 8.38 -9.84
C GLY A 551 -6.20 7.05 -10.03
N THR A 552 -5.87 6.36 -8.94
CA THR A 552 -5.21 5.04 -8.98
C THR A 552 -6.23 3.89 -9.11
N GLN A 553 -5.77 2.64 -9.29
CA GLN A 553 -6.68 1.50 -9.14
C GLN A 553 -6.99 1.26 -7.66
N THR A 554 -5.97 1.08 -6.83
CA THR A 554 -6.12 1.12 -5.37
C THR A 554 -5.28 2.26 -4.77
N GLY A 555 -5.79 2.93 -3.74
CA GLY A 555 -5.09 4.03 -3.07
C GLY A 555 -3.91 3.52 -2.24
N ILE A 556 -4.19 2.89 -1.10
CA ILE A 556 -3.19 2.20 -0.25
C ILE A 556 -3.41 0.69 -0.33
N VAL A 557 -2.34 -0.07 -0.56
CA VAL A 557 -2.30 -1.55 -0.40
C VAL A 557 -1.37 -1.94 0.74
N LEU A 558 -1.90 -2.70 1.70
CA LEU A 558 -1.14 -3.43 2.71
C LEU A 558 -1.30 -4.93 2.44
N ALA A 559 -0.22 -5.68 2.16
CA ALA A 559 -0.39 -7.06 1.65
C ALA A 559 0.58 -8.12 2.19
N THR A 560 0.11 -9.38 2.28
CA THR A 560 0.91 -10.56 2.63
C THR A 560 0.87 -11.62 1.52
N ASN A 561 1.76 -11.50 0.53
CA ASN A 561 1.69 -12.33 -0.67
C ASN A 561 2.13 -13.78 -0.37
N ASN A 562 1.22 -14.75 -0.59
CA ASN A 562 1.42 -16.18 -0.27
C ASN A 562 1.76 -16.47 1.21
N ILE A 563 1.25 -15.63 2.12
CA ILE A 563 1.52 -15.70 3.57
C ILE A 563 0.18 -15.57 4.32
N ASP A 564 -0.16 -16.56 5.15
CA ASP A 564 -1.27 -16.49 6.10
C ASP A 564 -0.78 -16.48 7.56
N GLY A 565 -1.69 -16.42 8.53
CA GLY A 565 -1.36 -16.38 9.95
C GLY A 565 -0.87 -17.71 10.58
N THR A 566 -0.74 -18.80 9.80
CA THR A 566 -0.09 -20.04 10.26
C THR A 566 1.44 -19.98 10.11
N GLU A 567 1.93 -19.06 9.25
CA GLU A 567 3.35 -18.79 9.06
C GLU A 567 3.99 -18.09 10.28
N PRO A 568 5.32 -18.13 10.45
CA PRO A 568 6.02 -17.34 11.46
C PRO A 568 5.77 -15.82 11.34
N ALA A 569 5.65 -15.13 12.48
CA ALA A 569 5.28 -13.71 12.55
C ALA A 569 6.16 -12.75 11.71
N MET A 570 7.41 -13.10 11.41
CA MET A 570 8.29 -12.31 10.54
C MET A 570 7.75 -12.10 9.10
N TRP A 571 6.72 -12.84 8.71
CA TRP A 571 6.08 -12.73 7.41
C TRP A 571 4.83 -11.83 7.38
N TRP A 572 4.13 -11.63 8.49
CA TRP A 572 2.84 -10.93 8.53
C TRP A 572 2.68 -9.87 9.62
N ASP A 573 3.60 -9.79 10.59
CA ASP A 573 3.64 -8.73 11.58
C ASP A 573 4.57 -7.61 11.09
N PHE A 574 4.02 -6.41 10.96
CA PHE A 574 4.66 -5.19 10.47
C PHE A 574 4.87 -4.16 11.59
N ALA A 575 4.99 -4.61 12.87
CA ALA A 575 5.06 -3.72 14.03
C ALA A 575 5.94 -2.46 13.84
N GLY A 576 5.36 -1.32 14.19
CA GLY A 576 5.95 0.00 14.00
C GLY A 576 5.58 0.65 12.67
N LEU A 577 4.86 -0.05 11.77
CA LEU A 577 4.26 0.55 10.58
C LEU A 577 3.22 1.60 10.96
N THR A 578 3.42 2.84 10.53
CA THR A 578 2.45 3.93 10.65
C THR A 578 2.23 4.56 9.28
N ILE A 579 0.97 4.69 8.86
CA ILE A 579 0.58 5.52 7.73
C ILE A 579 -0.37 6.59 8.27
N SER A 580 -0.05 7.86 8.06
CA SER A 580 -0.89 8.96 8.54
C SER A 580 -1.05 10.12 7.56
N ASP A 581 -2.07 10.95 7.81
CA ASP A 581 -2.24 12.26 7.17
C ASP A 581 -2.33 12.13 5.64
N VAL A 582 -3.26 11.28 5.20
CA VAL A 582 -3.43 10.86 3.79
C VAL A 582 -4.76 11.37 3.24
N THR A 583 -4.71 11.95 2.03
CA THR A 583 -5.90 12.27 1.22
C THR A 583 -5.90 11.43 -0.06
N ILE A 584 -7.03 10.79 -0.38
CA ILE A 584 -7.18 9.89 -1.53
C ILE A 584 -8.38 10.34 -2.38
N TYR A 585 -8.16 10.59 -3.67
CA TYR A 585 -9.22 10.96 -4.60
C TYR A 585 -9.39 9.88 -5.68
N ASN A 586 -10.62 9.39 -5.85
CA ASN A 586 -11.07 8.63 -7.02
C ASN A 586 -10.26 7.35 -7.30
N SER A 587 -10.03 6.53 -6.27
CA SER A 587 -9.49 5.17 -6.43
C SER A 587 -10.55 4.22 -7.00
N ARG A 588 -10.20 3.46 -8.05
CA ARG A 588 -11.18 2.72 -8.86
C ARG A 588 -11.62 1.35 -8.33
N ASN A 589 -10.85 0.75 -7.43
CA ASN A 589 -11.13 -0.52 -6.76
C ASN A 589 -11.29 -0.29 -5.25
N TRP A 590 -10.20 -0.06 -4.52
CA TRP A 590 -10.25 0.28 -3.09
C TRP A 590 -9.55 1.62 -2.83
N SER A 591 -10.08 2.46 -1.94
CA SER A 591 -9.32 3.61 -1.44
C SER A 591 -8.21 3.14 -0.49
N LEU A 592 -8.49 2.13 0.33
CA LEU A 592 -7.50 1.43 1.16
C LEU A 592 -7.88 -0.04 1.25
N ALA A 593 -6.91 -0.94 1.03
CA ALA A 593 -7.10 -2.38 1.20
C ALA A 593 -5.96 -3.05 1.98
N VAL A 594 -6.34 -3.92 2.92
CA VAL A 594 -5.49 -4.94 3.53
C VAL A 594 -5.74 -6.25 2.78
N GLU A 595 -4.85 -6.59 1.86
CA GLU A 595 -4.98 -7.72 0.93
C GLU A 595 -4.13 -8.91 1.40
N THR A 596 -4.77 -9.82 2.14
CA THR A 596 -4.18 -11.09 2.58
C THR A 596 -4.84 -12.29 1.87
N PRO A 597 -4.20 -13.47 1.78
CA PRO A 597 -4.72 -14.62 1.04
C PRO A 597 -6.14 -15.00 1.46
N ALA A 598 -6.92 -15.58 0.54
CA ALA A 598 -8.28 -16.02 0.84
C ALA A 598 -8.27 -17.29 1.70
N THR A 599 -8.03 -17.14 3.00
CA THR A 599 -8.09 -18.20 4.02
C THR A 599 -8.72 -17.69 5.32
N THR A 600 -9.27 -18.61 6.13
CA THR A 600 -9.81 -18.32 7.47
C THR A 600 -8.73 -18.04 8.53
N THR A 601 -7.47 -18.23 8.17
CA THR A 601 -6.25 -18.11 8.99
C THR A 601 -5.42 -16.87 8.67
N SER A 602 -5.74 -16.10 7.64
CA SER A 602 -4.91 -14.99 7.20
C SER A 602 -4.81 -13.85 8.22
N ARG A 603 -3.63 -13.22 8.26
CA ARG A 603 -3.24 -12.22 9.28
C ARG A 603 -2.38 -11.13 8.65
N PHE A 604 -2.59 -9.90 9.10
CA PHE A 604 -1.70 -8.74 8.94
C PHE A 604 -1.63 -8.07 10.32
N ALA A 605 -0.46 -7.68 10.83
CA ALA A 605 -0.37 -7.16 12.20
C ALA A 605 0.53 -5.92 12.39
N GLY A 606 0.33 -5.20 13.50
CA GLY A 606 1.26 -4.18 13.98
C GLY A 606 1.21 -2.81 13.28
N VAL A 607 0.09 -2.46 12.63
CA VAL A 607 -0.06 -1.20 11.86
C VAL A 607 -0.91 -0.16 12.59
N THR A 608 -0.54 1.11 12.46
CA THR A 608 -1.38 2.27 12.80
C THR A 608 -1.78 3.03 11.53
N LEU A 609 -3.08 3.22 11.32
CA LEU A 609 -3.66 4.02 10.26
C LEU A 609 -4.36 5.23 10.89
N ARG A 610 -3.89 6.45 10.59
CA ARG A 610 -4.37 7.68 11.24
C ARG A 610 -4.69 8.81 10.25
N ASN A 611 -5.75 9.59 10.46
CA ASN A 611 -6.05 10.79 9.65
C ASN A 611 -6.09 10.47 8.14
N ILE A 612 -6.90 9.49 7.73
CA ILE A 612 -7.02 9.07 6.32
C ILE A 612 -8.39 9.50 5.78
N HIS A 613 -8.41 10.36 4.77
CA HIS A 613 -9.62 10.85 4.11
C HIS A 613 -9.65 10.38 2.65
N ALA A 614 -10.76 9.80 2.21
CA ALA A 614 -10.95 9.35 0.84
C ALA A 614 -12.26 9.89 0.23
N GLU A 615 -12.21 10.34 -1.02
CA GLU A 615 -13.35 10.85 -1.78
C GLU A 615 -13.52 10.07 -3.09
N VAL A 616 -14.78 9.72 -3.44
CA VAL A 616 -15.12 8.93 -4.63
C VAL A 616 -16.31 9.54 -5.39
N ASP A 617 -16.02 10.05 -6.59
CA ASP A 617 -16.96 10.69 -7.52
C ASP A 617 -17.77 9.70 -8.37
N ALA A 618 -18.88 10.18 -8.94
CA ALA A 618 -19.84 9.34 -9.69
C ALA A 618 -19.27 8.71 -10.97
N ASP A 619 -18.26 9.33 -11.58
CA ASP A 619 -17.62 8.86 -12.82
C ASP A 619 -16.54 7.78 -12.57
N VAL A 620 -16.27 7.42 -11.31
CA VAL A 620 -15.30 6.39 -10.91
C VAL A 620 -15.87 4.98 -11.10
N GLY A 621 -16.10 4.62 -12.37
CA GLY A 621 -16.69 3.33 -12.73
C GLY A 621 -15.86 2.14 -12.18
N PRO A 622 -16.50 1.19 -11.46
CA PRO A 622 -15.83 0.15 -10.67
C PRO A 622 -14.86 -0.70 -11.46
N LEU A 623 -13.68 -0.93 -10.88
CA LEU A 623 -12.79 -2.02 -11.22
C LEU A 623 -12.72 -2.97 -10.02
N GLY A 624 -12.99 -4.27 -10.23
CA GLY A 624 -12.96 -5.25 -9.15
C GLY A 624 -14.15 -5.13 -8.19
N GLY A 625 -13.92 -5.50 -6.92
CA GLY A 625 -14.97 -5.67 -5.91
C GLY A 625 -15.12 -4.53 -4.91
N GLY A 626 -14.17 -3.59 -4.82
CA GLY A 626 -14.17 -2.58 -3.75
C GLY A 626 -15.04 -1.34 -4.01
N ASN A 627 -15.27 -0.99 -5.29
CA ASN A 627 -16.03 0.20 -5.71
C ASN A 627 -15.64 1.51 -4.95
N GLY A 628 -14.35 1.77 -4.79
CA GLY A 628 -13.81 2.93 -4.05
C GLY A 628 -13.84 2.80 -2.53
N GLY A 629 -14.36 1.70 -1.98
CA GLY A 629 -14.52 1.43 -0.55
C GLY A 629 -13.22 1.29 0.25
N MET A 630 -13.34 0.79 1.49
CA MET A 630 -12.19 0.42 2.33
C MET A 630 -12.30 -1.03 2.83
N LEU A 631 -11.16 -1.73 2.87
CA LEU A 631 -11.05 -3.11 3.33
C LEU A 631 -9.97 -3.25 4.41
N PHE A 632 -10.40 -3.49 5.65
CA PHE A 632 -9.57 -3.76 6.82
C PHE A 632 -9.69 -5.25 7.20
N ALA A 633 -9.31 -6.13 6.29
CA ALA A 633 -9.32 -7.58 6.51
C ALA A 633 -8.08 -8.05 7.30
N SER A 634 -8.23 -9.11 8.09
CA SER A 634 -7.14 -9.85 8.73
C SER A 634 -6.23 -9.06 9.69
N LEU A 635 -6.56 -7.80 10.01
CA LEU A 635 -5.79 -6.96 10.92
C LEU A 635 -5.71 -7.56 12.34
N ARG A 636 -4.54 -7.40 12.97
CA ARG A 636 -4.25 -7.82 14.35
C ARG A 636 -3.32 -6.82 15.04
N ASP A 637 -3.48 -6.60 16.35
CA ASP A 637 -2.55 -5.79 17.14
C ASP A 637 -2.30 -4.40 16.51
N SER A 638 -3.38 -3.74 16.07
CA SER A 638 -3.37 -2.61 15.12
C SER A 638 -4.41 -1.54 15.49
N VAL A 639 -4.22 -0.33 14.96
CA VAL A 639 -5.04 0.86 15.28
C VAL A 639 -5.58 1.52 14.02
N ILE A 640 -6.87 1.86 14.03
CA ILE A 640 -7.55 2.70 13.03
C ILE A 640 -8.06 3.95 13.76
N ASP A 641 -7.66 5.15 13.32
CA ASP A 641 -7.87 6.41 14.05
C ASP A 641 -8.22 7.54 13.07
N ASN A 642 -9.41 8.15 13.20
CA ASN A 642 -9.87 9.25 12.35
C ASN A 642 -9.75 8.92 10.85
N VAL A 643 -10.56 7.95 10.39
CA VAL A 643 -10.56 7.46 9.01
C VAL A 643 -11.93 7.68 8.38
N ARG A 644 -11.96 8.39 7.24
CA ARG A 644 -13.18 8.82 6.57
C ARG A 644 -13.22 8.37 5.11
N LEU A 645 -14.35 7.81 4.70
CA LEU A 645 -14.71 7.61 3.30
C LEU A 645 -15.93 8.47 2.96
N VAL A 646 -15.82 9.28 1.91
CA VAL A 646 -16.93 10.00 1.28
C VAL A 646 -17.16 9.41 -0.10
N SER A 647 -18.38 8.98 -0.41
CA SER A 647 -18.73 8.44 -1.73
C SER A 647 -20.14 8.83 -2.15
N VAL A 648 -20.28 9.22 -3.42
CA VAL A 648 -21.60 9.53 -4.01
C VAL A 648 -22.36 8.28 -4.47
N HIS A 649 -21.77 7.09 -4.32
CA HIS A 649 -22.38 5.79 -4.65
C HIS A 649 -22.12 4.74 -3.55
N ALA A 650 -22.64 3.52 -3.73
CA ALA A 650 -22.52 2.47 -2.72
C ALA A 650 -21.07 1.95 -2.62
N SER A 651 -20.35 2.40 -1.59
CA SER A 651 -18.97 2.02 -1.27
C SER A 651 -18.88 1.69 0.21
N ASP A 652 -18.56 0.44 0.55
CA ASP A 652 -18.57 -0.05 1.93
C ASP A 652 -17.21 0.12 2.63
N ILE A 653 -17.25 0.29 3.95
CA ILE A 653 -16.11 0.10 4.85
C ILE A 653 -16.23 -1.28 5.49
N ASN A 654 -15.27 -2.17 5.28
CA ASN A 654 -15.32 -3.56 5.71
C ASN A 654 -14.19 -3.88 6.70
N VAL A 655 -14.52 -4.14 7.97
CA VAL A 655 -13.59 -4.61 9.01
C VAL A 655 -13.83 -6.11 9.23
N LEU A 656 -12.90 -6.95 8.75
CA LEU A 656 -13.12 -8.40 8.65
C LEU A 656 -12.06 -9.17 9.44
N GLY A 657 -12.48 -10.11 10.30
CA GLY A 657 -11.54 -10.87 11.15
C GLY A 657 -10.56 -11.76 10.38
N ALA A 658 -10.91 -12.16 9.15
CA ALA A 658 -10.01 -12.73 8.15
C ALA A 658 -10.52 -12.49 6.71
N SER A 659 -9.69 -12.72 5.69
CA SER A 659 -10.10 -12.71 4.26
C SER A 659 -11.17 -13.77 3.89
N GLN A 660 -11.51 -14.69 4.79
CA GLN A 660 -12.67 -15.59 4.67
C GLN A 660 -13.39 -15.73 6.01
N ILE A 661 -14.73 -15.78 5.97
CA ILE A 661 -15.59 -16.04 7.14
C ILE A 661 -15.22 -17.38 7.77
N ARG A 662 -14.94 -17.37 9.08
CA ARG A 662 -14.36 -18.49 9.82
C ARG A 662 -15.48 -19.36 10.40
N SER A 663 -16.29 -19.95 9.52
CA SER A 663 -17.48 -20.74 9.87
C SER A 663 -17.24 -22.01 10.69
N GLN A 664 -15.98 -22.35 10.97
CA GLN A 664 -15.59 -23.41 11.90
C GLN A 664 -15.65 -23.01 13.39
N TYR A 665 -15.88 -21.72 13.71
CA TYR A 665 -16.02 -21.21 15.08
C TYR A 665 -17.46 -20.81 15.40
N SER A 666 -17.90 -21.05 16.64
CA SER A 666 -18.99 -20.29 17.26
C SER A 666 -18.64 -18.80 17.29
N VAL A 667 -19.59 -17.91 17.60
CA VAL A 667 -19.26 -16.50 17.79
C VAL A 667 -18.41 -16.29 19.06
N ALA A 668 -18.65 -17.07 20.12
CA ALA A 668 -17.85 -17.04 21.35
C ALA A 668 -16.38 -17.45 21.13
N ASP A 669 -16.11 -18.40 20.23
CA ASP A 669 -14.77 -18.96 19.97
C ASP A 669 -13.96 -18.17 18.91
N LEU A 670 -14.49 -17.07 18.36
CA LEU A 670 -13.83 -16.29 17.30
C LEU A 670 -12.44 -15.81 17.74
N PRO A 671 -11.36 -16.14 17.01
CA PRO A 671 -10.03 -15.70 17.41
C PRO A 671 -9.91 -14.16 17.43
N SER A 672 -9.60 -13.64 18.62
CA SER A 672 -9.41 -12.22 18.97
C SER A 672 -8.42 -11.50 18.05
N SER A 673 -8.64 -10.19 17.92
CA SER A 673 -7.92 -9.32 16.99
C SER A 673 -7.09 -8.23 17.63
N ASN A 674 -7.43 -7.79 18.85
CA ASN A 674 -6.68 -6.76 19.57
C ASN A 674 -6.56 -5.48 18.70
N LEU A 675 -7.72 -4.95 18.30
CA LEU A 675 -7.83 -3.75 17.46
C LEU A 675 -8.44 -2.59 18.24
N THR A 676 -7.84 -1.42 18.13
CA THR A 676 -8.47 -0.15 18.54
C THR A 676 -9.00 0.56 17.30
N ILE A 677 -10.25 1.01 17.33
CA ILE A 677 -10.89 1.73 16.22
C ILE A 677 -11.55 3.00 16.78
N ASP A 678 -11.18 4.18 16.30
CA ASP A 678 -11.83 5.44 16.69
C ASP A 678 -11.98 6.38 15.48
N GLY A 679 -13.01 7.22 15.50
CA GLY A 679 -13.33 8.18 14.44
C GLY A 679 -13.52 7.55 13.05
N LEU A 680 -14.11 6.35 12.95
CA LEU A 680 -14.33 5.67 11.67
C LEU A 680 -15.65 6.12 11.02
N VAL A 681 -15.57 6.83 9.89
CA VAL A 681 -16.73 7.51 9.29
C VAL A 681 -16.96 7.12 7.82
N LEU A 682 -18.22 6.85 7.48
CA LEU A 682 -18.70 6.70 6.11
C LEU A 682 -19.76 7.75 5.78
N GLU A 683 -19.52 8.59 4.78
CA GLU A 683 -20.51 9.48 4.18
C GLU A 683 -20.87 8.99 2.78
N GLY A 684 -22.00 8.30 2.64
CA GLY A 684 -22.49 7.85 1.34
C GLY A 684 -23.52 6.72 1.40
N PRO A 685 -24.03 6.28 0.23
CA PRO A 685 -25.00 5.20 0.10
C PRO A 685 -24.59 3.81 0.63
N GLY A 686 -23.32 3.57 0.92
CA GLY A 686 -22.77 2.29 1.39
C GLY A 686 -23.02 2.01 2.88
N ARG A 687 -22.26 1.07 3.43
CA ARG A 687 -22.40 0.55 4.79
C ARG A 687 -21.04 0.39 5.49
N ILE A 688 -21.02 0.53 6.82
CA ILE A 688 -19.94 0.05 7.67
C ILE A 688 -20.26 -1.39 8.11
N LEU A 689 -19.45 -2.37 7.70
CA LEU A 689 -19.56 -3.78 8.08
C LEU A 689 -18.41 -4.16 9.01
N ILE A 690 -18.72 -4.69 10.19
CA ILE A 690 -17.76 -5.32 11.11
C ILE A 690 -18.15 -6.80 11.21
N GLN A 691 -17.30 -7.71 10.73
CA GLN A 691 -17.69 -9.11 10.49
C GLN A 691 -16.67 -10.16 10.94
N ASP A 692 -17.20 -11.24 11.53
CA ASP A 692 -16.50 -12.49 11.87
C ASP A 692 -15.18 -12.21 12.61
N ILE A 693 -15.25 -11.36 13.65
CA ILE A 693 -14.10 -10.74 14.32
C ILE A 693 -14.34 -10.67 15.83
N ALA A 694 -13.28 -10.64 16.63
CA ALA A 694 -13.39 -10.55 18.09
C ALA A 694 -12.28 -9.69 18.68
N GLY A 695 -12.43 -9.25 19.93
CA GLY A 695 -11.42 -8.46 20.65
C GLY A 695 -11.21 -7.09 20.03
N LEU A 696 -12.26 -6.26 20.09
CA LEU A 696 -12.29 -4.89 19.57
C LEU A 696 -12.47 -3.89 20.71
N ASP A 697 -11.75 -2.79 20.64
CA ASP A 697 -11.95 -1.61 21.49
C ASP A 697 -12.31 -0.43 20.59
N VAL A 698 -13.60 -0.06 20.56
CA VAL A 698 -14.14 0.91 19.60
C VAL A 698 -14.62 2.17 20.30
N GLY A 699 -14.11 3.32 19.88
CA GLY A 699 -14.60 4.65 20.24
C GLY A 699 -15.84 5.02 19.42
N ASP A 700 -15.74 6.12 18.65
CA ASP A 700 -16.82 6.60 17.81
C ASP A 700 -16.76 6.02 16.39
N ILE A 701 -17.88 5.46 15.90
CA ILE A 701 -18.10 5.14 14.48
C ILE A 701 -19.39 5.78 13.97
N ALA A 702 -19.41 6.26 12.72
CA ALA A 702 -20.59 6.93 12.16
C ALA A 702 -20.82 6.66 10.66
N SER A 703 -22.06 6.35 10.29
CA SER A 703 -22.52 6.24 8.89
C SER A 703 -23.55 7.32 8.58
N TYR A 704 -23.42 7.98 7.43
CA TYR A 704 -24.30 9.05 6.95
C TYR A 704 -24.84 8.73 5.55
N GLY A 705 -26.16 8.69 5.36
CA GLY A 705 -26.80 8.61 4.04
C GLY A 705 -26.99 7.19 3.47
N ALA A 706 -26.70 6.14 4.26
CA ALA A 706 -26.73 4.74 3.82
C ALA A 706 -28.06 4.33 3.17
N HIS A 707 -28.00 3.60 2.05
CA HIS A 707 -29.20 3.12 1.36
C HIS A 707 -29.82 1.88 2.01
N GLY A 708 -29.02 1.04 2.67
CA GLY A 708 -29.44 -0.19 3.34
C GLY A 708 -29.33 -0.08 4.86
N ALA A 709 -28.52 -0.96 5.45
CA ALA A 709 -28.04 -0.79 6.82
C ALA A 709 -26.89 0.24 6.87
N ALA A 710 -26.91 1.15 7.84
CA ALA A 710 -25.80 2.08 8.06
C ALA A 710 -24.58 1.38 8.68
N VAL A 711 -24.82 0.63 9.76
CA VAL A 711 -23.82 -0.19 10.45
C VAL A 711 -24.34 -1.62 10.61
N GLU A 712 -23.54 -2.62 10.23
CA GLU A 712 -23.83 -4.04 10.46
C GLU A 712 -22.65 -4.69 11.21
N ILE A 713 -22.96 -5.24 12.39
CA ILE A 713 -22.05 -5.98 13.27
C ILE A 713 -22.53 -7.44 13.22
N TYR A 714 -21.79 -8.30 12.53
CA TYR A 714 -22.22 -9.68 12.22
C TYR A 714 -21.16 -10.71 12.61
N ARG A 715 -21.47 -11.62 13.54
CA ARG A 715 -20.50 -12.56 14.14
C ARG A 715 -19.35 -11.81 14.80
N VAL A 716 -19.66 -11.08 15.87
CA VAL A 716 -18.68 -10.28 16.62
C VAL A 716 -18.70 -10.60 18.10
N SER A 717 -17.52 -10.71 18.73
CA SER A 717 -17.44 -11.03 20.17
C SER A 717 -16.33 -10.33 20.96
N SER A 718 -16.56 -10.18 22.27
CA SER A 718 -15.73 -9.43 23.22
C SER A 718 -15.29 -8.09 22.64
N ALA A 719 -16.27 -7.19 22.51
CA ALA A 719 -16.12 -5.88 21.88
C ALA A 719 -16.81 -4.76 22.68
N SER A 720 -16.11 -3.64 22.83
CA SER A 720 -16.64 -2.37 23.39
C SER A 720 -16.90 -1.35 22.26
N PHE A 721 -17.95 -0.53 22.42
CA PHE A 721 -18.29 0.60 21.55
C PHE A 721 -18.74 1.82 22.38
N ASP A 722 -18.10 2.98 22.23
CA ASP A 722 -18.56 4.23 22.86
C ASP A 722 -19.78 4.83 22.13
N THR A 723 -19.70 5.00 20.80
CA THR A 723 -20.83 5.50 19.99
C THR A 723 -20.93 4.81 18.63
N ILE A 724 -22.15 4.35 18.30
CA ILE A 724 -22.52 3.91 16.94
C ILE A 724 -23.54 4.89 16.34
N GLY A 725 -23.08 5.77 15.46
CA GLY A 725 -23.90 6.74 14.72
C GLY A 725 -24.45 6.19 13.41
N ALA A 726 -25.75 6.32 13.17
CA ALA A 726 -26.44 5.92 11.96
C ALA A 726 -27.43 7.01 11.51
N HIS A 727 -26.98 7.89 10.63
CA HIS A 727 -27.65 9.14 10.30
C HIS A 727 -28.16 9.17 8.86
N LEU A 728 -29.44 9.53 8.67
CA LEU A 728 -30.12 9.49 7.36
C LEU A 728 -29.93 8.14 6.66
N ALA A 729 -30.10 7.04 7.40
CA ALA A 729 -29.95 5.68 6.89
C ALA A 729 -31.29 5.09 6.41
N GLY A 730 -31.20 4.03 5.58
CA GLY A 730 -32.33 3.29 5.03
C GLY A 730 -32.96 3.89 3.77
N ARG A 731 -32.24 4.78 3.08
CA ARG A 731 -32.76 5.66 2.01
C ARG A 731 -32.79 5.03 0.61
N GLY A 732 -32.48 3.74 0.50
CA GLY A 732 -32.63 2.96 -0.72
C GLY A 732 -34.05 2.43 -0.91
N ALA A 733 -34.30 1.75 -2.03
CA ALA A 733 -35.63 1.17 -2.31
C ALA A 733 -35.92 -0.17 -1.58
N GLY A 734 -34.91 -0.77 -0.95
CA GLY A 734 -35.01 -2.06 -0.24
C GLY A 734 -35.30 -1.93 1.25
N ALA A 735 -34.98 -2.97 2.01
CA ALA A 735 -34.99 -2.89 3.47
C ALA A 735 -33.82 -2.00 3.97
N GLY A 736 -34.11 -1.12 4.92
CA GLY A 736 -33.15 -0.21 5.54
C GLY A 736 -33.01 -0.46 7.04
N TRP A 737 -31.83 -0.15 7.58
CA TRP A 737 -31.55 -0.26 9.02
C TRP A 737 -30.65 0.87 9.51
N GLY A 738 -30.81 1.28 10.78
CA GLY A 738 -29.82 2.08 11.47
C GLY A 738 -28.59 1.21 11.81
N VAL A 739 -28.74 0.40 12.86
CA VAL A 739 -27.71 -0.57 13.30
C VAL A 739 -28.28 -1.99 13.28
N ARG A 740 -27.48 -2.96 12.81
CA ARG A 740 -27.80 -4.38 12.86
C ARG A 740 -26.77 -5.12 13.70
N LEU A 741 -27.24 -5.84 14.72
CA LEU A 741 -26.46 -6.73 15.57
C LEU A 741 -26.91 -8.16 15.27
N LEU A 742 -26.05 -8.93 14.61
CA LEU A 742 -26.39 -10.26 14.09
C LEU A 742 -25.42 -11.29 14.66
N GLN A 743 -25.90 -12.21 15.49
CA GLN A 743 -25.05 -13.21 16.18
C GLN A 743 -23.86 -12.55 16.89
N VAL A 744 -24.08 -11.95 18.05
CA VAL A 744 -23.05 -11.20 18.79
C VAL A 744 -22.87 -11.73 20.22
N HIS A 745 -21.64 -11.81 20.73
CA HIS A 745 -21.36 -12.43 22.04
C HIS A 745 -20.41 -11.59 22.91
N ASP A 746 -20.83 -11.19 24.11
CA ASP A 746 -20.07 -10.30 25.01
C ASP A 746 -19.78 -8.97 24.32
N LEU A 747 -20.83 -8.17 24.16
CA LEU A 747 -20.85 -6.91 23.40
C LEU A 747 -21.38 -5.79 24.29
N ASP A 748 -20.52 -4.84 24.63
CA ASP A 748 -20.85 -3.64 25.39
C ASP A 748 -20.94 -2.42 24.47
N VAL A 749 -22.08 -1.72 24.47
CA VAL A 749 -22.31 -0.50 23.67
C VAL A 749 -22.87 0.60 24.56
N ALA A 750 -22.11 1.68 24.74
CA ALA A 750 -22.54 2.82 25.55
C ALA A 750 -23.65 3.61 24.84
N ASN A 751 -23.45 3.99 23.57
CA ASN A 751 -24.44 4.76 22.80
C ASN A 751 -24.69 4.20 21.40
N ILE A 752 -25.96 4.20 20.99
CA ILE A 752 -26.37 4.09 19.58
C ILE A 752 -27.22 5.33 19.24
N GLU A 753 -26.79 6.11 18.26
CA GLU A 753 -27.53 7.28 17.79
C GLU A 753 -28.08 7.04 16.38
N VAL A 754 -29.41 6.92 16.25
CA VAL A 754 -30.07 6.70 14.96
C VAL A 754 -30.88 7.94 14.57
N THR A 755 -30.64 8.49 13.38
CA THR A 755 -31.52 9.50 12.78
C THR A 755 -31.95 9.08 11.38
N THR A 756 -33.22 9.29 11.03
CA THR A 756 -33.72 9.10 9.66
C THR A 756 -34.85 10.08 9.36
N ASP A 757 -35.10 10.38 8.10
CA ASP A 757 -36.22 11.22 7.65
C ASP A 757 -37.50 10.35 7.47
N ASP A 758 -38.42 10.76 6.61
CA ASP A 758 -39.54 9.92 6.16
C ASP A 758 -39.21 9.10 4.89
N HIS A 759 -38.01 9.30 4.32
CA HIS A 759 -37.57 8.67 3.08
C HIS A 759 -36.87 7.32 3.32
N ILE A 760 -37.65 6.35 3.80
CA ILE A 760 -37.23 4.95 3.93
C ILE A 760 -37.68 4.10 2.74
N GLY A 761 -36.99 2.98 2.52
CA GLY A 761 -37.38 1.96 1.55
C GLY A 761 -38.54 1.05 1.98
N SER A 762 -38.52 -0.20 1.52
CA SER A 762 -39.62 -1.17 1.69
C SER A 762 -39.94 -1.54 3.15
N SER A 763 -38.96 -1.41 4.05
CA SER A 763 -39.06 -1.67 5.49
C SER A 763 -37.92 -0.97 6.23
N TRP A 764 -38.11 -0.67 7.51
CA TRP A 764 -37.13 0.04 8.32
C TRP A 764 -37.14 -0.43 9.78
N TRP A 765 -35.95 -0.73 10.33
CA TRP A 765 -35.72 -0.91 11.76
C TRP A 765 -34.57 0.00 12.23
N ALA A 766 -34.73 0.69 13.36
CA ALA A 766 -33.68 1.55 13.90
C ALA A 766 -32.52 0.73 14.46
N VAL A 767 -32.83 -0.33 15.21
CA VAL A 767 -31.87 -1.32 15.72
C VAL A 767 -32.45 -2.72 15.55
N GLU A 768 -31.68 -3.64 14.99
CA GLU A 768 -31.98 -5.08 14.97
C GLU A 768 -31.01 -5.83 15.91
N LEU A 769 -31.53 -6.73 16.75
CA LEU A 769 -30.74 -7.77 17.42
C LEU A 769 -31.30 -9.15 17.02
N GLY A 770 -30.57 -9.88 16.18
CA GLY A 770 -31.11 -11.03 15.44
C GLY A 770 -30.06 -11.93 14.79
N GLY A 771 -30.43 -12.58 13.68
CA GLY A 771 -29.58 -13.51 12.92
C GLY A 771 -29.41 -14.92 13.51
N GLY A 772 -29.96 -15.21 14.68
CA GLY A 772 -29.84 -16.50 15.35
C GLY A 772 -30.56 -17.63 14.61
N ASN A 773 -29.97 -18.82 14.54
CA ASN A 773 -30.54 -19.95 13.79
C ASN A 773 -30.02 -21.32 14.29
N PRO A 774 -30.64 -22.45 13.87
CA PRO A 774 -30.27 -23.79 14.34
C PRO A 774 -28.88 -24.28 13.93
N GLU A 775 -28.23 -23.63 12.97
CA GLU A 775 -27.05 -24.15 12.26
C GLU A 775 -25.74 -23.44 12.63
N GLN A 776 -25.83 -22.28 13.30
CA GLN A 776 -24.69 -21.40 13.57
C GLN A 776 -24.61 -20.98 15.04
N ASP A 777 -25.49 -20.07 15.46
CA ASP A 777 -25.46 -19.47 16.79
C ASP A 777 -26.83 -18.84 17.14
N ILE A 778 -27.00 -18.38 18.38
CA ILE A 778 -28.16 -17.56 18.78
C ILE A 778 -28.01 -16.10 18.32
N ALA A 779 -29.06 -15.29 18.46
CA ALA A 779 -29.01 -13.88 18.06
C ALA A 779 -27.98 -13.06 18.86
N GLY A 780 -27.75 -13.43 20.13
CA GLY A 780 -26.59 -13.01 20.88
C GLY A 780 -26.58 -13.45 22.35
N GLU A 781 -25.42 -13.35 22.98
CA GLU A 781 -25.19 -13.64 24.41
C GLU A 781 -24.41 -12.50 25.07
N GLY A 782 -24.76 -12.06 26.27
CA GLY A 782 -23.99 -11.02 26.98
C GLY A 782 -24.02 -9.64 26.29
N VAL A 783 -25.17 -9.21 25.77
CA VAL A 783 -25.31 -8.00 24.93
C VAL A 783 -25.89 -6.83 25.72
N ARG A 784 -25.11 -5.76 25.90
CA ARG A 784 -25.40 -4.68 26.87
C ARG A 784 -25.42 -3.34 26.14
N ILE A 785 -26.61 -2.76 25.92
CA ILE A 785 -26.76 -1.48 25.23
C ILE A 785 -27.36 -0.44 26.19
N GLU A 786 -26.50 0.44 26.70
CA GLU A 786 -26.84 1.38 27.77
C GLU A 786 -27.79 2.49 27.31
N ASN A 787 -27.63 3.02 26.10
CA ASN A 787 -28.45 4.11 25.56
C ASN A 787 -28.63 4.06 24.02
N VAL A 788 -29.84 3.71 23.55
CA VAL A 788 -30.25 3.95 22.16
C VAL A 788 -31.06 5.25 22.07
N THR A 789 -30.56 6.25 21.34
CA THR A 789 -31.31 7.48 21.02
C THR A 789 -31.73 7.46 19.56
N TYR A 790 -33.05 7.52 19.29
CA TYR A 790 -33.59 7.39 17.94
C TYR A 790 -34.57 8.50 17.56
N VAL A 791 -34.36 9.15 16.42
CA VAL A 791 -35.25 10.18 15.87
C VAL A 791 -35.63 9.85 14.42
N SER A 792 -36.92 9.88 14.10
CA SER A 792 -37.44 9.59 12.76
C SER A 792 -38.34 10.71 12.23
N GLY A 793 -38.34 10.93 10.92
CA GLY A 793 -39.34 11.75 10.23
C GLY A 793 -40.70 11.05 10.04
N ARG A 794 -40.79 9.73 10.28
CA ARG A 794 -41.99 8.91 10.01
C ARG A 794 -43.17 9.25 10.94
N ASP A 795 -44.40 9.09 10.42
CA ASP A 795 -45.63 9.03 11.22
C ASP A 795 -45.82 7.59 11.73
N ALA A 796 -45.27 7.32 12.92
CA ALA A 796 -45.28 6.02 13.57
C ALA A 796 -45.46 6.17 15.08
N ALA A 797 -45.97 5.12 15.75
CA ALA A 797 -46.21 5.13 17.20
C ALA A 797 -45.52 3.98 17.97
N GLY A 798 -44.99 2.98 17.26
CA GLY A 798 -44.22 1.88 17.85
C GLY A 798 -42.77 2.25 18.11
N SER A 799 -42.02 1.33 18.71
CA SER A 799 -40.55 1.32 18.58
C SER A 799 -40.18 0.66 17.26
N ASP A 800 -39.14 1.15 16.58
CA ASP A 800 -38.53 0.47 15.42
C ASP A 800 -37.31 -0.39 15.86
N ILE A 801 -37.18 -0.68 17.16
CA ILE A 801 -36.19 -1.64 17.69
C ILE A 801 -36.81 -3.03 17.61
N VAL A 802 -36.13 -3.95 16.92
CA VAL A 802 -36.61 -5.31 16.65
C VAL A 802 -35.63 -6.33 17.23
N ILE A 803 -36.17 -7.23 18.05
CA ILE A 803 -35.42 -8.31 18.71
C ILE A 803 -35.96 -9.65 18.24
N GLN A 804 -35.08 -10.56 17.86
CA GLN A 804 -35.46 -11.94 17.52
C GLN A 804 -35.96 -12.69 18.75
N GLY A 805 -37.11 -13.36 18.61
CA GLY A 805 -37.68 -14.24 19.64
C GLY A 805 -37.50 -15.73 19.34
N GLY A 806 -37.97 -16.56 20.27
CA GLY A 806 -37.94 -18.02 20.16
C GLY A 806 -36.62 -18.64 20.64
N PRO A 807 -36.36 -19.92 20.33
CA PRO A 807 -35.21 -20.67 20.87
C PRO A 807 -33.84 -20.23 20.32
N TYR A 808 -33.81 -19.25 19.40
CA TYR A 808 -32.58 -18.65 18.85
C TYR A 808 -32.56 -17.12 19.04
N GLY A 809 -33.44 -16.58 19.90
CA GLY A 809 -33.35 -15.19 20.36
C GLY A 809 -32.15 -14.99 21.30
N PRO A 810 -31.86 -13.75 21.69
CA PRO A 810 -30.71 -13.44 22.55
C PRO A 810 -30.95 -13.80 24.02
N VAL A 811 -29.86 -14.01 24.76
CA VAL A 811 -29.82 -14.34 26.21
C VAL A 811 -28.76 -13.50 26.93
N ASP A 812 -28.92 -13.27 28.24
CA ASP A 812 -28.12 -12.30 29.02
C ASP A 812 -27.93 -10.96 28.28
N TRP A 813 -29.03 -10.28 28.03
CA TRP A 813 -29.01 -9.03 27.26
C TRP A 813 -29.96 -7.99 27.83
N TYR A 814 -29.64 -6.72 27.57
CA TYR A 814 -30.58 -5.63 27.71
C TYR A 814 -30.29 -4.48 26.73
N ILE A 815 -31.34 -3.72 26.43
CA ILE A 815 -31.30 -2.48 25.63
C ILE A 815 -32.19 -1.45 26.31
N ASN A 816 -31.65 -0.29 26.67
CA ASN A 816 -32.47 0.88 27.01
C ASN A 816 -32.57 1.80 25.78
N ALA A 817 -33.76 2.38 25.52
CA ALA A 817 -33.93 3.33 24.43
C ALA A 817 -34.82 4.53 24.78
N THR A 818 -34.55 5.64 24.09
CA THR A 818 -35.36 6.86 24.06
C THR A 818 -35.61 7.25 22.60
N TRP A 819 -36.87 7.36 22.16
CA TRP A 819 -37.18 7.62 20.75
C TRP A 819 -38.28 8.67 20.49
N LEU A 820 -38.21 9.31 19.33
CA LEU A 820 -39.13 10.35 18.86
C LEU A 820 -39.49 10.18 17.38
N HIS A 821 -40.78 10.05 17.09
CA HIS A 821 -41.32 10.11 15.73
C HIS A 821 -41.85 11.52 15.45
N GLN A 822 -41.14 12.27 14.60
CA GLN A 822 -41.45 13.67 14.28
C GLN A 822 -42.60 13.82 13.29
N GLY A 823 -42.92 12.78 12.51
CA GLY A 823 -44.05 12.78 11.58
C GLY A 823 -45.41 12.63 12.27
N GLU A 824 -45.45 12.24 13.54
CA GLU A 824 -46.69 12.19 14.32
C GLU A 824 -47.38 13.57 14.38
N ALA A 825 -48.72 13.58 14.39
CA ALA A 825 -49.49 14.80 14.59
C ALA A 825 -49.30 15.48 15.97
N SER A 826 -48.58 14.85 16.91
CA SER A 826 -48.15 15.41 18.19
C SER A 826 -46.92 14.63 18.73
N PRO A 827 -45.71 14.90 18.22
CA PRO A 827 -44.51 14.12 18.53
C PRO A 827 -44.20 14.09 20.03
N GLN A 828 -43.94 12.90 20.57
CA GLN A 828 -43.60 12.69 21.97
C GLN A 828 -42.40 11.76 22.12
N TRP A 829 -41.45 12.17 22.96
CA TRP A 829 -40.38 11.30 23.42
C TRP A 829 -40.97 10.14 24.22
N ARG A 830 -40.61 8.92 23.83
CA ARG A 830 -40.95 7.67 24.51
C ARG A 830 -39.68 7.00 25.00
N THR A 831 -39.80 6.20 26.05
CA THR A 831 -38.71 5.37 26.56
C THR A 831 -39.13 3.92 26.67
N GLY A 832 -38.15 3.02 26.59
CA GLY A 832 -38.36 1.58 26.67
C GLY A 832 -37.10 0.88 27.16
N ALA A 833 -37.29 -0.28 27.77
CA ALA A 833 -36.22 -1.19 28.13
C ALA A 833 -36.65 -2.60 27.74
N TRP A 834 -35.75 -3.34 27.11
CA TRP A 834 -35.91 -4.75 26.75
C TRP A 834 -34.73 -5.53 27.32
N GLY A 835 -34.91 -6.81 27.59
CA GLY A 835 -33.87 -7.69 28.12
C GLY A 835 -34.44 -8.86 28.90
N ASP A 836 -33.62 -9.89 29.11
CA ASP A 836 -33.85 -10.96 30.09
C ASP A 836 -33.07 -10.72 31.40
N THR A 837 -31.96 -9.98 31.34
CA THR A 837 -31.29 -9.39 32.51
C THR A 837 -31.69 -7.93 32.73
N ALA A 838 -31.51 -7.47 33.97
CA ALA A 838 -31.63 -6.04 34.29
C ALA A 838 -30.31 -5.34 33.97
N PRO A 839 -30.31 -4.05 33.57
CA PRO A 839 -29.08 -3.28 33.47
C PRO A 839 -28.27 -3.43 34.74
N ALA A 840 -27.06 -3.98 34.62
CA ALA A 840 -26.19 -4.19 35.75
C ALA A 840 -25.90 -2.82 36.38
N ALA A 841 -25.96 -2.71 37.70
CA ALA A 841 -25.78 -1.43 38.39
C ALA A 841 -24.29 -1.03 38.42
N HIS A 842 -23.69 -0.85 37.24
CA HIS A 842 -22.31 -0.42 37.09
C HIS A 842 -22.17 0.97 37.67
N ILE A 843 -21.28 1.03 38.66
CA ILE A 843 -21.11 2.17 39.52
C ILE A 843 -20.61 3.33 38.66
N LEU A 844 -21.25 4.50 38.81
CA LEU A 844 -20.75 5.79 38.30
C LEU A 844 -19.46 6.22 39.02
N ASN A 845 -18.44 5.36 38.98
CA ASN A 845 -17.07 5.67 39.27
C ASN A 845 -16.45 6.22 37.98
N ASN A 846 -16.75 7.48 37.67
CA ASN A 846 -15.79 8.30 36.95
C ASN A 846 -14.84 8.91 38.01
N PRO A 847 -13.55 8.50 38.06
CA PRO A 847 -12.58 9.01 39.01
C PRO A 847 -11.69 10.13 38.42
N ASP A 848 -12.10 10.88 37.38
CA ASP A 848 -11.58 12.24 37.16
C ASP A 848 -12.53 13.15 36.35
N SER A 849 -12.36 14.47 36.52
CA SER A 849 -13.17 15.54 35.92
C SER A 849 -12.40 16.39 34.91
#